data_AF-A0A930HPB7-F1
#
_entry.id   AF-A0A930HPB7-F1
#
_cell.length_a   1.000
_cell.length_b   1.000
_cell.length_c   1.000
_cell.angle_alpha   90.00
_cell.angle_beta   90.00
_cell.angle_gamma   90.00
#
_symmetry.space_group_name_H-M   'P 1'
#
loop_
_entity.id
_entity.type
_entity.pdbx_description
1 polymer ?
#
loop_
_entity_poly.entity_id
_entity_poly.type
_entity_poly.pdbx_seq_one_letter_code
_entity_poly.pdbx_strand_id
1 'polypeptide(L)'
;MDFYEIKERALKSGTTEVRPAWRVHRFKDLMVRGKSFYAVYNPETHFWSTEEYDLTRIVDADVARRFQEASERIDGSVWARYLGDYDSKTYADYKAWMSKLPDVHHPLNGKLLFANQTPRREDYVTRTLSYSLSDDPCPAYEELISTLYDPDEREKLEWGIGSIFTGDSAWIQKFFVLYGSSGSGKSTVLNLISRMLEGHVAYFDAASLGRPSDQFALEPFKSNPRVAIQHDGNLARITDNSRLNSLVSHETMVMNEKGKSLYEFTPEAMLFVGTNLPVRITDSKSGLTRRLIDVEPSGRKLDIHRYNEIMSQLEDERGAIVKHCMDLYKAKGPSYYDDYKPIGMMSKTNPIFNFLDFYQDELDDEDGVALKRIYEMYKEYSQTYSDGAMYPMYKFKDEIRDYFEEFHDRIMVDGTSRRKVYKGLLKSKFSQGEKTESPIPDWTEMKEQPSYLDELYKDRPAQYANENGLPAKRWDDVTTTLKDLDTGKEHYVLVPEQDVVIDIDLDKDRDKCLEEARRWVPSYAELSRSGGGIHIHYRYPGDPSVLSRLVRPGVECKVYSGKSALRRRLTECTAHQGLTAVEDGYLPVKEKPLIRQEVMQNEKSIRKLIERNLRKEFHPGTKPSIDFIMKVLTDAKESGMDYDVSDMRQKVLTFAMKSTHQADYCIKLVQEMPFSSGTDHEETYEEPDDDTPIIYDVEVFPNLFLVNWKVRGANKIQRMINPTPNEISDLVEKKLVGFNNRRYDNHILYGRILGYSNIQLYHLSRKIINNLIKEGFREAYNLSYTDIYDFAAKKQSLKKWEIELGIHHKELGLPWDEPVPEEMWEEVAAYCDNDVIATEKVWDHLEADWEARQILAAIAGLPVNSSTNKLTTQIIFQGQRDTQKYLQYTDLSEMFPGYKYEYGKSTYRGEEVGEGGYVYAEPGYHENVALLDIASMHPTSIENLQLFGPYTKRYSELKKARILIKHKELDEARKILNGALAPYLDDDSNLDALAYALKIALNSTYGLTAAKFDNPLRDPRNVDNIVAKRGALFMVDLKHFVQEKGYTVAHIKTDSIKIPNADDRIISDVFEFGKKYGYTFEHEATYDRMLLVNDAVYIAHDKEGWHATGKQFQEPVVFKTLFTGDPLDLEDVAQTRSVTTRMLLEFGENDRKFVGRVGRFIPVNPDTPGAGRLVRENHRVDKEGNEVISYGDVGGCKGYLWLDYEDAGDNWRDRVDSRYGRELVDAARGQIQKYTDVDTFLTV
;
A
#
# COMPACT_ATOMS: atom_id res chain seq x y z
N MET A 1 7.42 -5.82 65.28
CA MET A 1 7.85 -6.73 64.21
C MET A 1 7.71 -8.17 64.68
N ASP A 2 7.34 -9.11 63.81
CA ASP A 2 7.07 -10.50 64.18
C ASP A 2 8.19 -11.50 63.89
N PHE A 3 9.24 -11.11 63.15
CA PHE A 3 10.34 -12.00 62.73
C PHE A 3 11.57 -12.01 63.65
N TYR A 4 11.61 -11.18 64.68
CA TYR A 4 12.64 -11.19 65.71
C TYR A 4 12.07 -10.86 67.09
N GLU A 5 12.86 -11.13 68.11
CA GLU A 5 12.61 -10.70 69.48
C GLU A 5 13.92 -10.15 70.07
N ILE A 6 13.83 -9.08 70.86
CA ILE A 6 15.01 -8.58 71.58
C ILE A 6 15.20 -9.40 72.85
N LYS A 7 16.32 -10.11 72.94
CA LYS A 7 16.69 -10.96 74.07
C LYS A 7 17.85 -10.39 74.85
N GLU A 8 17.82 -10.65 76.15
CA GLU A 8 18.90 -10.38 77.08
C GLU A 8 19.64 -11.69 77.37
N ARG A 9 20.97 -11.68 77.28
CA ARG A 9 21.80 -12.83 77.62
C ARG A 9 22.92 -12.40 78.56
N ALA A 10 22.95 -12.98 79.75
CA ALA A 10 24.08 -12.82 80.67
C ALA A 10 25.33 -13.52 80.11
N LEU A 11 26.44 -12.80 80.01
CA LEU A 11 27.74 -13.33 79.61
C LEU A 11 28.53 -13.79 80.83
N LYS A 12 29.50 -14.70 80.61
CA LYS A 12 30.42 -15.17 81.67
C LYS A 12 31.25 -14.04 82.31
N SER A 13 31.35 -12.88 81.65
CA SER A 13 32.03 -11.67 82.15
C SER A 13 31.22 -10.86 83.16
N GLY A 14 29.97 -11.21 83.44
CA GLY A 14 29.05 -10.42 84.28
C GLY A 14 28.32 -9.30 83.52
N THR A 15 28.59 -9.10 82.23
CA THR A 15 27.86 -8.17 81.36
C THR A 15 26.60 -8.82 80.79
N THR A 16 25.48 -8.12 80.77
CA THR A 16 24.27 -8.56 80.06
C THR A 16 24.22 -7.94 78.67
N GLU A 17 24.21 -8.76 77.62
CA GLU A 17 24.03 -8.26 76.25
C GLU A 17 22.54 -8.22 75.86
N VAL A 18 22.12 -7.13 75.21
CA VAL A 18 20.82 -6.94 74.59
C VAL A 18 21.00 -7.08 73.09
N ARG A 19 20.34 -8.07 72.47
CA ARG A 19 20.54 -8.38 71.06
C ARG A 19 19.26 -8.84 70.36
N PRO A 20 19.16 -8.69 69.03
CA PRO A 20 18.10 -9.34 68.29
C PRO A 20 18.30 -10.86 68.28
N ALA A 21 17.19 -11.59 68.38
CA ALA A 21 17.11 -13.03 68.22
C ALA A 21 16.06 -13.35 67.15
N TRP A 22 16.52 -13.88 66.03
CA TRP A 22 15.70 -14.19 64.86
C TRP A 22 14.76 -15.38 65.13
N ARG A 23 13.49 -15.26 64.69
CA ARG A 23 12.46 -16.30 64.82
C ARG A 23 12.35 -17.13 63.54
N VAL A 24 11.69 -18.29 63.58
CA VAL A 24 11.42 -19.12 62.40
C VAL A 24 9.95 -19.55 62.43
N HIS A 25 9.09 -18.79 61.75
CA HIS A 25 7.67 -19.09 61.49
C HIS A 25 7.19 -18.29 60.26
N ARG A 26 5.90 -18.32 59.93
CA ARG A 26 5.35 -17.41 58.88
C ARG A 26 5.29 -15.99 59.41
N PHE A 27 5.92 -15.05 58.70
CA PHE A 27 5.98 -13.64 59.08
C PHE A 27 4.95 -12.82 58.30
N LYS A 28 4.50 -11.72 58.91
CA LYS A 28 3.63 -10.71 58.32
C LYS A 28 4.36 -9.39 58.07
N ASP A 29 5.51 -9.17 58.73
CA ASP A 29 6.24 -7.91 58.66
C ASP A 29 7.54 -8.01 57.83
N LEU A 30 7.90 -9.20 57.32
CA LEU A 30 9.09 -9.45 56.52
C LEU A 30 8.75 -10.38 55.34
N MET A 31 9.26 -10.04 54.16
CA MET A 31 9.20 -10.88 52.97
C MET A 31 10.59 -11.35 52.55
N VAL A 32 10.65 -12.60 52.09
CA VAL A 32 11.87 -13.27 51.62
C VAL A 32 11.60 -13.84 50.22
N ARG A 33 12.53 -13.58 49.29
CA ARG A 33 12.45 -14.07 47.91
C ARG A 33 13.85 -14.37 47.36
N GLY A 34 14.01 -15.50 46.68
CA GLY A 34 15.32 -15.97 46.21
C GLY A 34 16.30 -16.24 47.35
N LYS A 35 15.80 -16.63 48.53
CA LYS A 35 16.57 -16.78 49.79
C LYS A 35 17.31 -15.50 50.22
N SER A 36 16.76 -14.34 49.88
CA SER A 36 17.30 -13.02 50.21
C SER A 36 16.18 -12.08 50.67
N PHE A 37 16.58 -10.98 51.31
CA PHE A 37 15.67 -9.88 51.67
C PHE A 37 14.89 -9.42 50.45
N TYR A 38 13.56 -9.28 50.61
CA TYR A 38 12.69 -8.72 49.58
C TYR A 38 12.04 -7.41 50.04
N ALA A 39 11.36 -7.41 51.19
CA ALA A 39 10.80 -6.20 51.79
C ALA A 39 10.50 -6.35 53.28
N VAL A 40 10.44 -5.22 53.99
CA VAL A 40 10.02 -5.13 55.39
C VAL A 40 8.88 -4.13 55.54
N TYR A 41 7.89 -4.43 56.38
CA TYR A 41 6.84 -3.46 56.69
C TYR A 41 7.37 -2.39 57.64
N ASN A 42 7.24 -1.11 57.27
CA ASN A 42 7.60 0.00 58.14
C ASN A 42 6.35 0.49 58.91
N PRO A 43 6.27 0.28 60.23
CA PRO A 43 5.11 0.69 61.03
C PRO A 43 4.98 2.20 61.19
N GLU A 44 6.04 2.98 60.96
CA GLU A 44 5.99 4.46 61.06
C GLU A 44 5.39 5.10 59.81
N THR A 45 5.75 4.59 58.62
CA THR A 45 5.31 5.15 57.34
C THR A 45 4.12 4.39 56.74
N HIS A 46 3.77 3.23 57.31
CA HIS A 46 2.78 2.30 56.79
C HIS A 46 3.05 1.74 55.39
N PHE A 47 4.25 1.95 54.84
CA PHE A 47 4.69 1.36 53.57
C PHE A 47 5.56 0.12 53.77
N TRP A 48 5.59 -0.72 52.75
CA TRP A 48 6.63 -1.73 52.60
C TRP A 48 7.92 -1.09 52.06
N SER A 49 9.05 -1.32 52.72
CA SER A 49 10.36 -0.88 52.26
C SER A 49 11.12 -2.04 51.60
N THR A 50 11.69 -1.76 50.43
CA THR A 50 12.61 -2.66 49.72
C THR A 50 14.08 -2.34 50.04
N GLU A 51 14.33 -1.38 50.92
CA GLU A 51 15.67 -1.00 51.38
C GLU A 51 16.02 -1.78 52.67
N GLU A 52 17.05 -2.61 52.60
CA GLU A 52 17.47 -3.42 53.76
C GLU A 52 18.00 -2.57 54.93
N TYR A 53 18.43 -1.34 54.66
CA TYR A 53 18.81 -0.37 55.67
C TYR A 53 17.64 0.04 56.56
N ASP A 54 16.41 0.07 56.03
CA ASP A 54 15.22 0.34 56.85
C ASP A 54 14.95 -0.79 57.83
N LEU A 55 15.14 -2.06 57.41
CA LEU A 55 15.07 -3.19 58.34
C LEU A 55 16.10 -3.02 59.45
N THR A 56 17.34 -2.65 59.09
CA THR A 56 18.42 -2.43 60.06
C THR A 56 18.04 -1.36 61.07
N ARG A 57 17.54 -0.21 60.60
CA ARG A 57 17.09 0.91 61.43
C ARG A 57 15.96 0.50 62.37
N ILE A 58 14.97 -0.26 61.90
CA ILE A 58 13.83 -0.73 62.71
C ILE A 58 14.33 -1.67 63.82
N VAL A 59 15.20 -2.63 63.49
CA VAL A 59 15.77 -3.56 64.48
C VAL A 59 16.61 -2.82 65.52
N ASP A 60 17.46 -1.89 65.08
CA ASP A 60 18.35 -1.16 65.99
C ASP A 60 17.60 -0.20 66.91
N ALA A 61 16.49 0.39 66.44
CA ALA A 61 15.59 1.16 67.28
C ALA A 61 14.95 0.28 68.39
N ASP A 62 14.54 -0.95 68.07
CA ASP A 62 14.00 -1.90 69.06
C ASP A 62 15.07 -2.36 70.06
N VAL A 63 16.31 -2.60 69.59
CA VAL A 63 17.45 -2.91 70.46
C VAL A 63 17.76 -1.74 71.39
N ALA A 64 17.79 -0.51 70.88
CA ALA A 64 18.08 0.69 71.67
C ALA A 64 17.03 0.90 72.77
N ARG A 65 15.74 0.73 72.47
CA ARG A 65 14.66 0.81 73.46
C ARG A 65 14.82 -0.22 74.58
N ARG A 66 15.01 -1.50 74.22
CA ARG A 66 15.21 -2.55 75.24
C ARG A 66 16.52 -2.39 76.00
N PHE A 67 17.54 -1.84 75.37
CA PHE A 67 18.81 -1.53 76.03
C PHE A 67 18.64 -0.47 77.12
N GLN A 68 17.86 0.58 76.87
CA GLN A 68 17.52 1.58 77.89
C GLN A 68 16.76 0.93 79.06
N GLU A 69 15.70 0.16 78.77
CA GLU A 69 14.93 -0.57 79.80
C GLU A 69 15.80 -1.52 80.64
N ALA A 70 16.70 -2.27 80.00
CA ALA A 70 17.58 -3.21 80.68
C ALA A 70 18.65 -2.50 81.52
N SER A 71 19.16 -1.35 81.06
CA SER A 71 20.15 -0.55 81.78
C SER A 71 19.60 0.07 83.06
N GLU A 72 18.30 0.35 83.10
CA GLU A 72 17.62 0.83 84.31
C GLU A 72 17.25 -0.32 85.28
N ARG A 73 17.01 -1.51 84.75
CA ARG A 73 16.51 -2.67 85.52
C ARG A 73 17.61 -3.57 86.08
N ILE A 74 18.74 -3.71 85.40
CA ILE A 74 19.79 -4.68 85.73
C ILE A 74 20.91 -4.00 86.49
N ASP A 75 21.20 -4.51 87.69
CA ASP A 75 22.35 -4.10 88.49
C ASP A 75 23.63 -4.74 87.92
N GLY A 76 24.29 -4.05 86.97
CA GLY A 76 25.47 -4.53 86.26
C GLY A 76 25.74 -3.82 84.94
N SER A 77 26.80 -4.22 84.22
CA SER A 77 27.12 -3.67 82.90
C SER A 77 26.17 -4.26 81.83
N VAL A 78 25.51 -3.40 81.07
CA VAL A 78 24.64 -3.79 79.95
C VAL A 78 25.26 -3.31 78.63
N TRP A 79 25.15 -4.10 77.56
CA TRP A 79 25.68 -3.78 76.23
C TRP A 79 24.66 -4.10 75.13
N ALA A 80 24.28 -3.13 74.30
CA ALA A 80 23.52 -3.32 73.06
C ALA A 80 24.35 -3.87 71.89
N ARG A 81 23.90 -4.95 71.25
CA ARG A 81 24.42 -5.44 69.97
C ARG A 81 23.47 -5.06 68.84
N TYR A 82 23.85 -4.00 68.13
CA TYR A 82 23.11 -3.50 66.98
C TYR A 82 23.36 -4.38 65.74
N LEU A 83 22.34 -4.52 64.91
CA LEU A 83 22.40 -5.14 63.60
C LEU A 83 23.32 -4.34 62.65
N GLY A 84 23.28 -3.01 62.69
CA GLY A 84 24.12 -2.13 61.86
C GLY A 84 25.61 -2.14 62.23
N ASP A 85 25.97 -2.70 63.38
CA ASP A 85 27.37 -2.87 63.79
C ASP A 85 27.96 -4.16 63.19
N TYR A 86 28.81 -4.01 62.18
CA TYR A 86 29.44 -5.12 61.47
C TYR A 86 30.34 -5.98 62.39
N ASP A 87 31.09 -5.34 63.30
CA ASP A 87 32.05 -6.02 64.17
C ASP A 87 31.34 -6.89 65.23
N SER A 88 30.07 -6.59 65.51
CA SER A 88 29.23 -7.36 66.42
C SER A 88 28.89 -8.77 65.90
N LYS A 89 29.18 -9.11 64.64
CA LYS A 89 28.74 -10.33 63.93
C LYS A 89 27.22 -10.49 63.78
N THR A 90 26.42 -9.57 64.30
CA THR A 90 24.94 -9.63 64.26
C THR A 90 24.42 -9.60 62.83
N TYR A 91 25.03 -8.79 61.95
CA TYR A 91 24.69 -8.74 60.52
C TYR A 91 25.00 -10.06 59.79
N ALA A 92 26.13 -10.69 60.10
CA ALA A 92 26.48 -12.00 59.53
C ALA A 92 25.49 -13.09 59.97
N ASP A 93 25.10 -13.10 61.25
CA ASP A 93 24.09 -14.02 61.78
C ASP A 93 22.72 -13.81 61.12
N TYR A 94 22.33 -12.55 60.90
CA TYR A 94 21.11 -12.18 60.17
C TYR A 94 21.12 -12.70 58.72
N LYS A 95 22.19 -12.46 57.96
CA LYS A 95 22.33 -12.98 56.58
C LYS A 95 22.31 -14.51 56.54
N ALA A 96 22.96 -15.16 57.49
CA ALA A 96 22.98 -16.61 57.61
C ALA A 96 21.60 -17.19 58.01
N TRP A 97 20.82 -16.48 58.83
CA TRP A 97 19.45 -16.85 59.15
C TRP A 97 18.53 -16.68 57.93
N MET A 98 18.60 -15.54 57.26
CA MET A 98 17.72 -15.21 56.14
C MET A 98 17.89 -16.16 54.95
N SER A 99 19.12 -16.55 54.62
CA SER A 99 19.40 -17.51 53.53
C SER A 99 18.84 -18.93 53.77
N LYS A 100 18.43 -19.24 55.01
CA LYS A 100 17.83 -20.53 55.39
C LYS A 100 16.30 -20.50 55.41
N LEU A 101 15.68 -19.33 55.26
CA LEU A 101 14.22 -19.21 55.23
C LEU A 101 13.66 -19.66 53.86
N PRO A 102 12.44 -20.22 53.83
CA PRO A 102 11.73 -20.43 52.57
C PRO A 102 11.30 -19.09 51.97
N ASP A 103 11.11 -19.06 50.66
CA ASP A 103 10.54 -17.90 49.99
C ASP A 103 9.08 -17.71 50.41
N VAL A 104 8.77 -16.53 50.96
CA VAL A 104 7.44 -16.10 51.39
C VAL A 104 7.33 -14.62 51.08
N HIS A 105 6.54 -14.28 50.07
CA HIS A 105 6.37 -12.91 49.62
C HIS A 105 5.00 -12.68 48.98
N HIS A 106 4.60 -11.42 48.90
CA HIS A 106 3.49 -10.94 48.07
C HIS A 106 4.06 -10.00 47.00
N PRO A 107 3.50 -9.97 45.78
CA PRO A 107 3.86 -8.96 44.80
C PRO A 107 3.67 -7.54 45.37
N LEU A 108 4.74 -6.75 45.34
CA LEU A 108 4.68 -5.36 45.77
C LEU A 108 4.09 -4.48 44.66
N ASN A 109 3.40 -3.41 45.07
CA ASN A 109 2.87 -2.38 44.17
C ASN A 109 1.85 -2.87 43.12
N GLY A 110 1.21 -4.03 43.33
CA GLY A 110 0.12 -4.51 42.45
C GLY A 110 -1.12 -3.61 42.50
N LYS A 111 -1.29 -2.84 43.58
CA LYS A 111 -2.31 -1.79 43.71
C LYS A 111 -1.65 -0.42 43.65
N LEU A 112 -2.16 0.45 42.78
CA LEU A 112 -1.76 1.86 42.71
C LEU A 112 -2.54 2.67 43.77
N LEU A 113 -1.82 3.47 44.54
CA LEU A 113 -2.42 4.41 45.50
C LEU A 113 -2.09 5.84 45.11
N PHE A 114 -3.10 6.71 45.11
CA PHE A 114 -2.96 8.13 44.83
C PHE A 114 -2.53 8.92 46.07
N ALA A 115 -2.03 10.15 45.88
CA ALA A 115 -1.45 10.97 46.96
C ALA A 115 -2.40 11.20 48.16
N ASN A 116 -3.71 11.22 47.93
CA ASN A 116 -4.74 11.41 48.96
C ASN A 116 -5.17 10.12 49.67
N GLN A 117 -4.58 8.96 49.35
CA GLN A 117 -4.94 7.67 49.91
C GLN A 117 -3.92 7.20 50.95
N THR A 118 -4.41 6.72 52.09
CA THR A 118 -3.56 6.19 53.17
C THR A 118 -3.22 4.71 52.93
N PRO A 119 -1.94 4.32 52.90
CA PRO A 119 -1.54 2.93 52.69
C PRO A 119 -1.86 2.07 53.91
N ARG A 120 -2.35 0.84 53.67
CA ARG A 120 -2.46 -0.21 54.69
C ARG A 120 -1.43 -1.29 54.40
N ARG A 121 -1.05 -2.05 55.44
CA ARG A 121 -0.10 -3.15 55.29
C ARG A 121 -0.54 -4.15 54.22
N GLU A 122 -1.83 -4.45 54.17
CA GLU A 122 -2.45 -5.40 53.24
C GLU A 122 -2.54 -4.88 51.80
N ASP A 123 -2.25 -3.59 51.55
CA ASP A 123 -2.16 -3.06 50.19
C ASP A 123 -0.82 -3.42 49.51
N TYR A 124 0.20 -3.87 50.27
CA TYR A 124 1.53 -4.27 49.77
C TYR A 124 2.24 -3.19 48.91
N VAL A 125 2.02 -1.93 49.25
CA VAL A 125 2.52 -0.78 48.50
C VAL A 125 3.79 -0.22 49.14
N THR A 126 4.71 0.23 48.28
CA THR A 126 5.98 0.87 48.68
C THR A 126 5.95 2.40 48.61
N ARG A 127 5.01 2.97 47.86
CA ARG A 127 4.86 4.42 47.62
C ARG A 127 3.46 4.76 47.08
N THR A 128 3.02 6.00 47.23
CA THR A 128 1.88 6.55 46.47
C THR A 128 2.36 7.27 45.22
N LEU A 129 1.47 7.45 44.25
CA LEU A 129 1.65 8.43 43.17
C LEU A 129 1.69 9.84 43.77
N SER A 130 2.38 10.75 43.08
CA SER A 130 2.59 12.15 43.51
C SER A 130 1.38 13.06 43.32
N TYR A 131 0.29 12.55 42.73
CA TYR A 131 -0.92 13.28 42.40
C TYR A 131 -2.19 12.52 42.82
N SER A 132 -3.33 13.22 42.82
CA SER A 132 -4.67 12.65 43.05
C SER A 132 -5.49 12.67 41.76
N LEU A 133 -6.52 11.83 41.67
CA LEU A 133 -7.49 11.89 40.57
C LEU A 133 -8.23 13.24 40.59
N SER A 134 -8.48 13.78 39.40
CA SER A 134 -9.29 14.99 39.22
C SER A 134 -10.35 14.76 38.15
N ASP A 135 -11.51 15.40 38.31
CA ASP A 135 -12.56 15.50 37.30
C ASP A 135 -12.40 16.75 36.41
N ASP A 136 -11.28 17.50 36.57
CA ASP A 136 -10.95 18.64 35.73
C ASP A 136 -10.74 18.23 34.26
N PRO A 137 -10.97 19.12 33.28
CA PRO A 137 -10.61 18.88 31.89
C PRO A 137 -9.09 18.72 31.70
N CYS A 138 -8.68 17.97 30.67
CA CYS A 138 -7.28 17.81 30.27
C CYS A 138 -7.01 18.34 28.84
N PRO A 139 -7.16 19.65 28.60
CA PRO A 139 -7.04 20.24 27.27
C PRO A 139 -5.63 20.11 26.65
N ALA A 140 -4.55 20.17 27.44
CA ALA A 140 -3.21 20.02 26.92
C ALA A 140 -2.96 18.58 26.44
N TYR A 141 -3.47 17.60 27.19
CA TYR A 141 -3.48 16.21 26.77
C TYR A 141 -4.32 15.99 25.52
N GLU A 142 -5.55 16.49 25.49
CA GLU A 142 -6.47 16.40 24.34
C GLU A 142 -5.82 16.95 23.06
N GLU A 143 -5.19 18.12 23.13
CA GLU A 143 -4.47 18.72 22.00
C GLU A 143 -3.27 17.87 21.56
N LEU A 144 -2.46 17.39 22.51
CA LEU A 144 -1.30 16.56 22.22
C LEU A 144 -1.70 15.26 21.53
N ILE A 145 -2.61 14.50 22.15
CA ILE A 145 -2.91 13.14 21.74
C ILE A 145 -3.71 13.12 20.42
N SER A 146 -4.65 14.05 20.22
CA SER A 146 -5.42 14.18 18.97
C SER A 146 -4.58 14.70 17.81
N THR A 147 -3.50 15.43 18.11
CA THR A 147 -2.50 15.77 17.09
C THR A 147 -1.72 14.51 16.70
N LEU A 148 -1.12 13.82 17.68
CA LEU A 148 -0.18 12.72 17.42
C LEU A 148 -0.83 11.42 16.93
N TYR A 149 -2.11 11.17 17.24
CA TYR A 149 -2.81 9.94 16.90
C TYR A 149 -4.21 10.24 16.36
N ASP A 150 -4.63 9.47 15.36
CA ASP A 150 -6.01 9.50 14.88
C ASP A 150 -6.96 8.89 15.92
N PRO A 151 -8.27 9.20 15.89
CA PRO A 151 -9.21 8.82 16.94
C PRO A 151 -9.19 7.33 17.33
N ASP A 152 -9.15 6.41 16.35
CA ASP A 152 -9.08 4.97 16.61
C ASP A 152 -7.75 4.52 17.23
N GLU A 153 -6.64 5.17 16.86
CA GLU A 153 -5.30 4.86 17.37
C GLU A 153 -5.09 5.38 18.80
N ARG A 154 -5.63 6.57 19.07
CA ARG A 154 -5.70 7.17 20.39
C ARG A 154 -6.54 6.31 21.35
N GLU A 155 -7.71 5.83 20.92
CA GLU A 155 -8.60 5.01 21.76
C GLU A 155 -7.89 3.77 22.32
N LYS A 156 -7.05 3.11 21.48
CA LYS A 156 -6.23 1.97 21.90
C LYS A 156 -5.30 2.34 23.06
N LEU A 157 -4.62 3.49 22.96
CA LEU A 157 -3.71 3.99 24.00
C LEU A 157 -4.45 4.33 25.28
N GLU A 158 -5.57 5.07 25.18
CA GLU A 158 -6.37 5.47 26.33
C GLU A 158 -6.99 4.29 27.05
N TRP A 159 -7.50 3.30 26.31
CA TRP A 159 -8.00 2.05 26.87
C TRP A 159 -6.88 1.28 27.57
N GLY A 160 -5.69 1.18 26.96
CA GLY A 160 -4.52 0.54 27.54
C GLY A 160 -4.09 1.21 28.85
N ILE A 161 -3.98 2.54 28.87
CA ILE A 161 -3.67 3.33 30.06
C ILE A 161 -4.75 3.14 31.13
N GLY A 162 -6.02 3.23 30.76
CA GLY A 162 -7.15 3.04 31.67
C GLY A 162 -7.12 1.68 32.36
N SER A 163 -6.82 0.61 31.62
CA SER A 163 -6.70 -0.76 32.15
C SER A 163 -5.63 -0.91 33.24
N ILE A 164 -4.55 -0.12 33.16
CA ILE A 164 -3.46 -0.15 34.15
C ILE A 164 -3.90 0.49 35.45
N PHE A 165 -4.56 1.64 35.37
CA PHE A 165 -5.01 2.40 36.54
C PHE A 165 -6.25 1.80 37.22
N THR A 166 -7.07 1.05 36.49
CA THR A 166 -8.14 0.23 37.09
C THR A 166 -7.62 -1.08 37.71
N GLY A 167 -6.43 -1.54 37.29
CA GLY A 167 -5.75 -2.72 37.81
C GLY A 167 -5.94 -3.98 36.97
N ASP A 168 -6.84 -3.94 35.98
CA ASP A 168 -7.18 -5.09 35.14
C ASP A 168 -6.05 -5.51 34.18
N SER A 169 -5.10 -4.62 33.94
CA SER A 169 -3.89 -4.93 33.16
C SER A 169 -3.06 -6.11 33.71
N ALA A 170 -3.31 -6.54 34.94
CA ALA A 170 -2.63 -7.69 35.57
C ALA A 170 -3.12 -9.05 35.03
N TRP A 171 -4.23 -9.07 34.29
CA TRP A 171 -4.81 -10.30 33.74
C TRP A 171 -5.23 -10.17 32.27
N ILE A 172 -5.29 -8.95 31.73
CA ILE A 172 -5.51 -8.71 30.29
C ILE A 172 -4.31 -9.18 29.48
N GLN A 173 -4.53 -10.16 28.60
CA GLN A 173 -3.49 -10.75 27.77
C GLN A 173 -3.22 -9.94 26.49
N LYS A 174 -2.96 -8.63 26.63
CA LYS A 174 -2.66 -7.73 25.50
C LYS A 174 -1.34 -7.00 25.73
N PHE A 175 -0.73 -6.52 24.66
CA PHE A 175 0.38 -5.59 24.73
C PHE A 175 0.38 -4.65 23.53
N PHE A 176 0.98 -3.48 23.72
CA PHE A 176 0.90 -2.39 22.75
C PHE A 176 2.22 -2.23 22.00
N VAL A 177 2.12 -2.16 20.68
CA VAL A 177 3.25 -1.88 19.79
C VAL A 177 2.99 -0.57 19.07
N LEU A 178 3.72 0.47 19.45
CA LEU A 178 3.70 1.75 18.78
C LEU A 178 4.64 1.66 17.58
N TYR A 179 4.10 1.72 16.37
CA TYR A 179 4.85 1.54 15.13
C TYR A 179 4.71 2.77 14.22
N GLY A 180 5.84 3.27 13.72
CA GLY A 180 5.88 4.43 12.82
C GLY A 180 7.29 4.96 12.65
N SER A 181 7.50 6.02 11.87
CA SER A 181 8.82 6.61 11.62
C SER A 181 9.45 7.25 12.88
N SER A 182 10.77 7.47 12.85
CA SER A 182 11.44 8.17 13.97
C SER A 182 10.89 9.59 14.13
N GLY A 183 10.72 10.03 15.38
CA GLY A 183 10.18 11.36 15.68
C GLY A 183 8.69 11.54 15.39
N SER A 184 7.91 10.46 15.24
CA SER A 184 6.45 10.49 15.00
C SER A 184 5.59 10.66 16.28
N GLY A 185 6.20 10.88 17.44
CA GLY A 185 5.48 11.03 18.72
C GLY A 185 5.38 9.77 19.58
N LYS A 186 5.94 8.63 19.15
CA LYS A 186 5.98 7.37 19.94
C LYS A 186 6.64 7.56 21.31
N SER A 187 7.87 8.08 21.32
CA SER A 187 8.62 8.31 22.55
C SER A 187 7.94 9.32 23.47
N THR A 188 7.22 10.29 22.90
CA THR A 188 6.43 11.26 23.68
C THR A 188 5.36 10.56 24.52
N VAL A 189 4.54 9.69 23.91
CA VAL A 189 3.50 8.95 24.64
C VAL A 189 4.10 7.96 25.64
N LEU A 190 5.16 7.23 25.25
CA LEU A 190 5.84 6.32 26.18
C LEU A 190 6.42 7.06 27.40
N ASN A 191 6.98 8.25 27.19
CA ASN A 191 7.45 9.11 28.28
C ASN A 191 6.30 9.63 29.14
N LEU A 192 5.15 9.99 28.54
CA LEU A 192 3.97 10.41 29.28
C LEU A 192 3.45 9.28 30.18
N ILE A 193 3.33 8.06 29.65
CA ILE A 193 2.96 6.87 30.44
C ILE A 193 3.95 6.66 31.59
N SER A 194 5.25 6.78 31.32
CA SER A 194 6.29 6.63 32.35
C SER A 194 6.14 7.67 33.48
N ARG A 195 5.86 8.94 33.14
CA ARG A 195 5.65 10.02 34.10
C ARG A 195 4.38 9.86 34.92
N MET A 196 3.30 9.33 34.33
CA MET A 196 2.06 9.06 35.06
C MET A 196 2.21 7.90 36.07
N LEU A 197 3.12 6.95 35.80
CA LEU A 197 3.34 5.75 36.61
C LEU A 197 4.71 5.76 37.33
N GLU A 198 5.15 6.94 37.79
CA GLU A 198 6.46 7.12 38.42
C GLU A 198 6.72 6.07 39.52
N GLY A 199 7.80 5.30 39.39
CA GLY A 199 8.16 4.24 40.33
C GLY A 199 7.45 2.90 40.13
N HIS A 200 6.57 2.78 39.13
CA HIS A 200 5.86 1.56 38.75
C HIS A 200 6.22 1.06 37.34
N VAL A 201 7.27 1.62 36.75
CA VAL A 201 7.72 1.36 35.36
C VAL A 201 9.06 0.62 35.38
N ALA A 202 9.24 -0.32 34.46
CA ALA A 202 10.55 -0.87 34.13
C ALA A 202 10.89 -0.68 32.65
N TYR A 203 12.18 -0.62 32.33
CA TYR A 203 12.67 -0.60 30.97
C TYR A 203 13.30 -1.95 30.65
N PHE A 204 12.94 -2.53 29.51
CA PHE A 204 13.42 -3.86 29.11
C PHE A 204 13.89 -3.87 27.66
N ASP A 205 14.64 -4.90 27.30
CA ASP A 205 15.01 -5.18 25.91
C ASP A 205 14.29 -6.45 25.43
N ALA A 206 13.31 -6.28 24.54
CA ALA A 206 12.57 -7.38 23.96
C ALA A 206 13.45 -8.33 23.14
N ALA A 207 14.55 -7.86 22.55
CA ALA A 207 15.45 -8.72 21.80
C ALA A 207 16.15 -9.75 22.71
N SER A 208 16.47 -9.35 23.94
CA SER A 208 17.05 -10.23 24.96
C SER A 208 16.04 -11.30 25.44
N LEU A 209 14.74 -10.98 25.46
CA LEU A 209 13.67 -11.96 25.76
C LEU A 209 13.59 -13.09 24.71
N GLY A 210 13.94 -12.80 23.46
CA GLY A 210 13.93 -13.75 22.34
C GLY A 210 15.16 -14.65 22.24
N ARG A 211 16.18 -14.47 23.10
CA ARG A 211 17.45 -15.20 23.05
C ARG A 211 17.50 -16.27 24.15
N PRO A 212 17.47 -17.57 23.82
CA PRO A 212 17.53 -18.63 24.83
C PRO A 212 18.79 -18.61 25.70
N SER A 213 19.90 -18.09 25.17
CA SER A 213 21.19 -17.99 25.87
C SER A 213 21.25 -16.90 26.93
N ASP A 214 20.32 -15.94 26.92
CA ASP A 214 20.30 -14.87 27.92
C ASP A 214 19.56 -15.32 29.17
N GLN A 215 20.32 -15.65 30.21
CA GLN A 215 19.80 -16.16 31.47
C GLN A 215 19.24 -15.06 32.38
N PHE A 216 19.52 -13.78 32.12
CA PHE A 216 19.10 -12.64 32.96
C PHE A 216 18.06 -11.74 32.28
N ALA A 217 17.52 -12.16 31.13
CA ALA A 217 16.58 -11.36 30.33
C ALA A 217 15.31 -10.91 31.09
N LEU A 218 14.90 -11.64 32.14
CA LEU A 218 13.74 -11.30 32.96
C LEU A 218 14.07 -10.37 34.14
N GLU A 219 15.34 -10.08 34.41
CA GLU A 219 15.77 -9.26 35.55
C GLU A 219 15.08 -7.88 35.63
N PRO A 220 14.79 -7.16 34.52
CA PRO A 220 14.04 -5.90 34.58
C PRO A 220 12.68 -5.99 35.26
N PHE A 221 12.06 -7.18 35.28
CA PHE A 221 10.76 -7.43 35.88
C PHE A 221 10.84 -7.80 37.38
N LYS A 222 12.03 -7.80 38.00
CA LYS A 222 12.20 -8.21 39.41
C LYS A 222 11.38 -7.40 40.40
N SER A 223 11.12 -6.12 40.12
CA SER A 223 10.28 -5.25 40.95
C SER A 223 8.77 -5.50 40.76
N ASN A 224 8.38 -6.37 39.82
CA ASN A 224 7.02 -6.53 39.32
C ASN A 224 6.37 -5.20 38.91
N PRO A 225 6.91 -4.52 37.88
CA PRO A 225 6.38 -3.23 37.42
C PRO A 225 4.95 -3.38 36.91
N ARG A 226 4.16 -2.30 36.95
CA ARG A 226 2.81 -2.27 36.32
C ARG A 226 2.90 -2.06 34.82
N VAL A 227 3.96 -1.40 34.37
CA VAL A 227 4.23 -1.15 32.96
C VAL A 227 5.69 -1.43 32.66
N ALA A 228 5.95 -2.11 31.55
CA ALA A 228 7.29 -2.26 31.03
C ALA A 228 7.38 -1.64 29.63
N ILE A 229 8.36 -0.75 29.45
CA ILE A 229 8.51 0.08 28.24
C ILE A 229 9.81 -0.25 27.54
N GLN A 230 9.74 -0.33 26.21
CA GLN A 230 10.90 -0.24 25.33
C GLN A 230 10.67 0.89 24.32
N HIS A 231 11.58 1.87 24.23
CA HIS A 231 11.42 3.01 23.33
C HIS A 231 11.76 2.70 21.87
N ASP A 232 12.74 1.82 21.64
CA ASP A 232 13.18 1.40 20.32
C ASP A 232 13.54 -0.10 20.35
N GLY A 233 12.58 -0.92 19.94
CA GLY A 233 12.69 -2.38 19.97
C GLY A 233 12.68 -3.00 18.59
N ASN A 234 13.77 -3.66 18.20
CA ASN A 234 13.80 -4.48 16.98
C ASN A 234 13.17 -5.85 17.23
N LEU A 235 11.83 -5.88 17.24
CA LEU A 235 11.03 -7.11 17.37
C LEU A 235 11.03 -7.98 16.11
N ALA A 236 11.53 -7.48 14.97
CA ALA A 236 11.50 -8.18 13.68
C ALA A 236 12.41 -9.43 13.63
N ARG A 237 13.37 -9.55 14.56
CA ARG A 237 14.36 -10.64 14.63
C ARG A 237 14.10 -11.64 15.75
N ILE A 238 12.99 -11.54 16.49
CA ILE A 238 12.67 -12.50 17.54
C ILE A 238 12.20 -13.80 16.88
N THR A 239 13.00 -14.86 17.02
CA THR A 239 12.70 -16.19 16.47
C THR A 239 11.93 -17.09 17.44
N ASP A 240 12.09 -16.86 18.75
CA ASP A 240 11.38 -17.58 19.82
C ASP A 240 10.57 -16.59 20.66
N ASN A 241 9.24 -16.70 20.56
CA ASN A 241 8.28 -15.83 21.24
C ASN A 241 7.79 -16.41 22.57
N SER A 242 8.32 -17.55 23.04
CA SER A 242 7.82 -18.26 24.23
C SER A 242 7.84 -17.39 25.50
N ARG A 243 8.98 -16.78 25.85
CA ARG A 243 9.10 -15.92 27.04
C ARG A 243 8.22 -14.68 26.96
N LEU A 244 8.12 -14.06 25.79
CA LEU A 244 7.24 -12.90 25.57
C LEU A 244 5.77 -13.29 25.70
N ASN A 245 5.38 -14.44 25.15
CA ASN A 245 4.03 -14.99 25.31
C ASN A 245 3.69 -15.27 26.77
N SER A 246 4.60 -15.86 27.54
CA SER A 246 4.42 -16.10 28.98
C SER A 246 4.31 -14.81 29.78
N LEU A 247 5.10 -13.78 29.44
CA LEU A 247 5.01 -12.44 30.05
C LEU A 247 3.64 -11.81 29.82
N VAL A 248 3.18 -11.76 28.55
CA VAL A 248 1.87 -11.17 28.19
C VAL A 248 0.71 -12.02 28.68
N SER A 249 0.89 -13.33 28.89
CA SER A 249 -0.16 -14.21 29.41
C SER A 249 -0.21 -14.27 30.94
N HIS A 250 0.65 -13.52 31.63
CA HIS A 250 0.78 -13.54 33.08
C HIS A 250 1.06 -14.95 33.65
N GLU A 251 1.87 -15.74 32.94
CA GLU A 251 2.27 -17.08 33.38
C GLU A 251 3.33 -17.01 34.48
N THR A 252 3.35 -17.99 35.38
CA THR A 252 4.41 -18.08 36.40
C THR A 252 5.73 -18.46 35.73
N MET A 253 6.76 -17.64 35.93
CA MET A 253 8.08 -17.79 35.31
C MET A 253 9.17 -17.92 36.36
N VAL A 254 10.26 -18.60 36.01
CA VAL A 254 11.47 -18.67 36.86
C VAL A 254 12.33 -17.43 36.61
N MET A 255 12.58 -16.66 37.65
CA MET A 255 13.50 -15.54 37.68
C MET A 255 14.90 -15.99 38.05
N ASN A 256 15.88 -15.53 37.26
CA ASN A 256 17.28 -15.60 37.59
C ASN A 256 17.81 -14.18 37.76
N GLU A 257 17.97 -13.75 39.02
CA GLU A 257 18.52 -12.44 39.38
C GLU A 257 19.96 -12.62 39.84
N LYS A 258 20.87 -11.78 39.33
CA LYS A 258 22.29 -11.86 39.68
C LYS A 258 22.51 -11.76 41.19
N GLY A 259 23.15 -12.77 41.77
CA GLY A 259 23.47 -12.81 43.20
C GLY A 259 22.35 -13.33 44.10
N LYS A 260 21.24 -13.83 43.56
CA LYS A 260 20.15 -14.50 44.32
C LYS A 260 19.93 -15.93 43.83
N SER A 261 19.25 -16.73 44.65
CA SER A 261 18.80 -18.05 44.21
C SER A 261 17.65 -17.90 43.22
N LEU A 262 17.48 -18.87 42.31
CA LEU A 262 16.32 -18.93 41.42
C LEU A 262 15.01 -18.92 42.23
N TYR A 263 14.04 -18.12 41.78
CA TYR A 263 12.72 -18.03 42.39
C TYR A 263 11.65 -17.87 41.31
N GLU A 264 10.40 -18.19 41.65
CA GLU A 264 9.27 -18.03 40.75
C GLU A 264 8.59 -16.67 40.96
N PHE A 265 8.07 -16.08 39.88
CA PHE A 265 7.26 -14.86 39.93
C PHE A 265 6.17 -14.89 38.85
N THR A 266 5.11 -14.12 39.07
CA THR A 266 4.04 -13.91 38.09
C THR A 266 4.11 -12.46 37.62
N PRO A 267 4.31 -12.18 36.32
CA PRO A 267 4.42 -10.82 35.80
C PRO A 267 3.04 -10.17 35.74
N GLU A 268 2.92 -8.95 36.26
CA GLU A 268 1.69 -8.14 36.20
C GLU A 268 1.79 -6.95 35.23
N ALA A 269 2.91 -6.86 34.51
CA ALA A 269 3.25 -5.70 33.69
C ALA A 269 2.52 -5.70 32.35
N MET A 270 1.86 -4.59 32.02
CA MET A 270 1.44 -4.29 30.65
C MET A 270 2.66 -3.84 29.84
N LEU A 271 2.88 -4.41 28.65
CA LEU A 271 4.05 -4.08 27.82
C LEU A 271 3.69 -3.02 26.77
N PHE A 272 4.55 -2.01 26.64
CA PHE A 272 4.51 -1.00 25.58
C PHE A 272 5.84 -0.97 24.84
N VAL A 273 5.82 -1.22 23.53
CA VAL A 273 7.04 -1.27 22.71
C VAL A 273 6.94 -0.28 21.55
N GLY A 274 7.86 0.68 21.51
CA GLY A 274 8.08 1.53 20.35
C GLY A 274 9.02 0.83 19.35
N THR A 275 8.65 0.84 18.07
CA THR A 275 9.48 0.29 16.98
C THR A 275 9.31 1.10 15.69
N ASN A 276 10.36 1.14 14.87
CA ASN A 276 10.30 1.68 13.51
C ASN A 276 10.12 0.58 12.45
N LEU A 277 10.27 -0.69 12.84
CA LEU A 277 10.10 -1.86 11.97
C LEU A 277 8.85 -2.65 12.37
N PRO A 278 8.11 -3.20 11.39
CA PRO A 278 6.93 -3.99 11.70
C PRO A 278 7.33 -5.30 12.41
N VAL A 279 6.49 -5.74 13.35
CA VAL A 279 6.75 -6.95 14.14
C VAL A 279 6.54 -8.18 13.27
N ARG A 280 7.56 -9.03 13.15
CA ARG A 280 7.48 -10.22 12.29
C ARG A 280 6.53 -11.26 12.89
N ILE A 281 5.36 -11.41 12.28
CA ILE A 281 4.39 -12.45 12.63
C ILE A 281 4.65 -13.68 11.73
N THR A 282 5.33 -14.69 12.29
CA THR A 282 5.86 -15.83 11.52
C THR A 282 4.86 -16.97 11.26
N ASP A 283 3.69 -16.98 11.89
CA ASP A 283 2.68 -18.05 11.80
C ASP A 283 1.31 -17.52 12.26
N SER A 284 0.21 -17.94 11.63
CA SER A 284 -1.17 -17.70 12.07
C SER A 284 -1.45 -18.22 13.49
N LYS A 285 -0.68 -19.22 13.95
CA LYS A 285 -0.73 -19.79 15.31
C LYS A 285 0.14 -19.05 16.32
N SER A 286 0.85 -18.01 15.90
CA SER A 286 1.67 -17.21 16.80
C SER A 286 0.76 -16.61 17.87
N GLY A 287 1.04 -16.92 19.15
CA GLY A 287 0.31 -16.32 20.27
C GLY A 287 0.33 -14.78 20.29
N LEU A 288 1.21 -14.15 19.50
CA LEU A 288 1.28 -12.71 19.32
C LEU A 288 0.11 -12.14 18.50
N THR A 289 -0.45 -12.86 17.52
CA THR A 289 -1.50 -12.33 16.62
C THR A 289 -2.75 -11.93 17.38
N ARG A 290 -3.12 -12.68 18.43
CA ARG A 290 -4.27 -12.39 19.30
C ARG A 290 -3.94 -11.47 20.48
N ARG A 291 -2.66 -11.15 20.72
CA ARG A 291 -2.22 -10.40 21.91
C ARG A 291 -1.71 -8.99 21.57
N LEU A 292 -1.20 -8.79 20.37
CA LEU A 292 -0.62 -7.53 19.92
C LEU A 292 -1.73 -6.54 19.52
N ILE A 293 -1.68 -5.34 20.09
CA ILE A 293 -2.41 -4.16 19.63
C ILE A 293 -1.39 -3.21 18.99
N ASP A 294 -1.46 -3.06 17.66
CA ASP A 294 -0.63 -2.11 16.93
C ASP A 294 -1.26 -0.71 16.99
N VAL A 295 -0.43 0.27 17.32
CA VAL A 295 -0.79 1.68 17.39
C VAL A 295 0.09 2.46 16.42
N GLU A 296 -0.52 3.11 15.43
CA GLU A 296 0.20 3.88 14.41
C GLU A 296 -0.01 5.39 14.63
N PRO A 297 1.06 6.19 14.85
CA PRO A 297 0.92 7.64 14.96
C PRO A 297 0.45 8.27 13.64
N SER A 298 -0.29 9.38 13.73
CA SER A 298 -0.86 10.09 12.57
C SER A 298 0.18 10.73 11.64
N GLY A 299 1.42 10.88 12.11
CA GLY A 299 2.48 11.63 11.44
C GLY A 299 2.42 13.15 11.65
N ARG A 300 1.29 13.69 12.15
CA ARG A 300 1.15 15.11 12.50
C ARG A 300 1.94 15.43 13.77
N LYS A 301 2.46 16.66 13.85
CA LYS A 301 3.30 17.11 14.96
C LYS A 301 2.88 18.51 15.39
N LEU A 302 3.07 18.78 16.68
CA LEU A 302 3.05 20.14 17.21
C LEU A 302 4.40 20.80 16.89
N ASP A 303 4.37 22.12 16.68
CA ASP A 303 5.61 22.88 16.62
C ASP A 303 6.35 22.78 17.96
N ILE A 304 7.67 22.96 17.93
CA ILE A 304 8.51 22.70 19.10
C ILE A 304 8.21 23.63 20.28
N HIS A 305 7.72 24.85 20.03
CA HIS A 305 7.38 25.78 21.11
C HIS A 305 6.08 25.35 21.78
N ARG A 306 5.03 25.08 21.01
CA ARG A 306 3.75 24.58 21.53
C ARG A 306 3.89 23.21 22.20
N TYR A 307 4.71 22.33 21.63
CA TYR A 307 5.05 21.04 22.23
C TYR A 307 5.66 21.22 23.63
N ASN A 308 6.67 22.08 23.78
CA ASN A 308 7.32 22.30 25.08
C ASN A 308 6.36 22.93 26.09
N GLU A 309 5.48 23.83 25.65
CA GLU A 309 4.44 24.44 26.48
C GLU A 309 3.46 23.37 26.99
N ILE A 310 2.89 22.57 26.08
CA ILE A 310 1.97 21.48 26.40
C ILE A 310 2.63 20.46 27.32
N MET A 311 3.87 20.05 27.04
CA MET A 311 4.60 19.11 27.89
C MET A 311 4.83 19.63 29.31
N SER A 312 4.87 20.94 29.51
CA SER A 312 4.92 21.54 30.86
C SER A 312 3.56 21.50 31.55
N GLN A 313 2.46 21.67 30.81
CA GLN A 313 1.08 21.66 31.34
C GLN A 313 0.61 20.25 31.72
N LEU A 314 1.09 19.21 31.01
CA LEU A 314 0.73 17.82 31.29
C LEU A 314 1.05 17.36 32.71
N GLU A 315 2.06 17.96 33.37
CA GLU A 315 2.40 17.62 34.75
C GLU A 315 1.28 18.00 35.74
N ASP A 316 0.52 19.04 35.43
CA ASP A 316 -0.63 19.51 36.23
C ASP A 316 -1.91 18.74 35.86
N GLU A 317 -2.01 18.24 34.62
CA GLU A 317 -3.19 17.48 34.13
C GLU A 317 -3.16 15.98 34.46
N ARG A 318 -2.07 15.43 35.04
CA ARG A 318 -1.92 13.96 35.30
C ARG A 318 -3.15 13.31 35.94
N GLY A 319 -3.74 13.95 36.95
CA GLY A 319 -4.93 13.45 37.63
C GLY A 319 -6.17 13.35 36.73
N ALA A 320 -6.35 14.34 35.85
CA ALA A 320 -7.44 14.41 34.88
C ALA A 320 -7.25 13.42 33.72
N ILE A 321 -6.02 13.32 33.19
CA ILE A 321 -5.69 12.37 32.11
C ILE A 321 -5.97 10.93 32.54
N VAL A 322 -5.53 10.56 33.75
CA VAL A 322 -5.77 9.22 34.30
C VAL A 322 -7.26 8.97 34.49
N LYS A 323 -8.00 9.95 35.03
CA LYS A 323 -9.46 9.82 35.20
C LYS A 323 -10.16 9.60 33.86
N HIS A 324 -9.83 10.40 32.84
CA HIS A 324 -10.33 10.26 31.47
C HIS A 324 -10.10 8.86 30.91
N CYS A 325 -8.86 8.37 30.96
CA CYS A 325 -8.52 7.03 30.48
C CYS A 325 -9.25 5.92 31.26
N MET A 326 -9.37 6.05 32.59
CA MET A 326 -10.11 5.10 33.42
C MET A 326 -11.59 5.05 33.08
N ASP A 327 -12.21 6.20 32.83
CA ASP A 327 -13.64 6.28 32.48
C ASP A 327 -13.90 5.70 31.09
N LEU A 328 -13.03 5.99 30.12
CA LEU A 328 -13.07 5.38 28.78
C LEU A 328 -12.95 3.85 28.87
N TYR A 329 -11.96 3.35 29.61
CA TYR A 329 -11.78 1.91 29.82
C TYR A 329 -12.99 1.28 30.50
N LYS A 330 -13.57 1.90 31.53
CA LYS A 330 -14.79 1.39 32.20
C LYS A 330 -16.00 1.38 31.27
N ALA A 331 -16.12 2.36 30.38
CA ALA A 331 -17.21 2.45 29.42
C ALA A 331 -17.13 1.36 28.34
N LYS A 332 -15.92 1.03 27.87
CA LYS A 332 -15.68 0.01 26.83
C LYS A 332 -15.56 -1.42 27.39
N GLY A 333 -15.04 -1.52 28.60
CA GLY A 333 -14.79 -2.76 29.33
C GLY A 333 -13.55 -3.56 28.89
N PRO A 334 -13.22 -4.62 29.64
CA PRO A 334 -12.00 -5.42 29.46
C PRO A 334 -11.96 -6.22 28.16
N SER A 335 -13.12 -6.59 27.60
CA SER A 335 -13.18 -7.43 26.40
C SER A 335 -13.16 -6.64 25.09
N TYR A 336 -13.07 -5.31 25.15
CA TYR A 336 -13.23 -4.43 23.99
C TYR A 336 -12.30 -4.75 22.80
N TYR A 337 -11.07 -5.13 23.11
CA TYR A 337 -10.06 -5.52 22.12
C TYR A 337 -9.75 -7.02 22.13
N ASP A 338 -10.59 -7.88 22.71
CA ASP A 338 -10.34 -9.33 22.78
C ASP A 338 -10.17 -9.93 21.38
N ASP A 339 -11.07 -9.58 20.45
CA ASP A 339 -11.06 -10.04 19.06
C ASP A 339 -10.19 -9.19 18.11
N TYR A 340 -9.49 -8.18 18.64
CA TYR A 340 -8.62 -7.31 17.85
C TYR A 340 -7.56 -8.10 17.09
N LYS A 341 -7.35 -7.76 15.81
CA LYS A 341 -6.35 -8.37 14.94
C LYS A 341 -5.43 -7.30 14.38
N PRO A 342 -4.10 -7.45 14.45
CA PRO A 342 -3.17 -6.46 13.91
C PRO A 342 -2.98 -6.67 12.40
N ILE A 343 -4.02 -6.42 11.61
CA ILE A 343 -4.06 -6.72 10.17
C ILE A 343 -3.01 -5.92 9.41
N GLY A 344 -2.81 -4.65 9.76
CA GLY A 344 -1.76 -3.81 9.17
C GLY A 344 -0.37 -4.44 9.34
N MET A 345 -0.06 -4.93 10.55
CA MET A 345 1.19 -5.65 10.83
C MET A 345 1.30 -7.00 10.12
N MET A 346 0.20 -7.77 10.07
CA MET A 346 0.17 -9.06 9.37
C MET A 346 0.40 -8.88 7.87
N SER A 347 -0.24 -7.87 7.26
CA SER A 347 -0.04 -7.55 5.86
C SER A 347 1.39 -7.10 5.54
N LYS A 348 2.04 -6.37 6.46
CA LYS A 348 3.45 -5.96 6.27
C LYS A 348 4.46 -7.09 6.47
N THR A 349 4.11 -8.21 7.14
CA THR A 349 5.11 -9.19 7.61
C THR A 349 4.83 -10.67 7.32
N ASN A 350 3.61 -11.07 6.97
CA ASN A 350 3.26 -12.45 6.65
C ASN A 350 2.94 -12.62 5.13
N PRO A 351 3.85 -13.25 4.35
CA PRO A 351 3.64 -13.49 2.93
C PRO A 351 2.48 -14.43 2.58
N ILE A 352 2.14 -15.39 3.45
CA ILE A 352 1.01 -16.32 3.24
C ILE A 352 -0.31 -15.59 3.49
N PHE A 353 -0.38 -14.77 4.53
CA PHE A 353 -1.53 -13.88 4.76
C PHE A 353 -1.80 -13.00 3.54
N ASN A 354 -0.78 -12.32 3.02
CA ASN A 354 -0.94 -11.49 1.82
C ASN A 354 -1.35 -12.27 0.57
N PHE A 355 -0.82 -13.48 0.39
CA PHE A 355 -1.22 -14.35 -0.71
C PHE A 355 -2.71 -14.72 -0.62
N LEU A 356 -3.17 -15.14 0.56
CA LEU A 356 -4.55 -15.55 0.77
C LEU A 356 -5.51 -14.36 0.70
N ASP A 357 -5.10 -13.20 1.21
CA ASP A 357 -5.83 -11.94 1.12
C ASP A 357 -5.98 -11.46 -0.34
N PHE A 358 -4.94 -11.66 -1.14
CA PHE A 358 -4.93 -11.29 -2.56
C PHE A 358 -5.84 -12.18 -3.43
N TYR A 359 -5.98 -13.46 -3.09
CA TYR A 359 -6.78 -14.44 -3.84
C TYR A 359 -8.05 -14.90 -3.11
N GLN A 360 -8.66 -14.03 -2.30
CA GLN A 360 -9.84 -14.41 -1.51
C GLN A 360 -10.95 -15.00 -2.37
N ASP A 361 -11.27 -14.38 -3.50
CA ASP A 361 -12.39 -14.79 -4.36
C ASP A 361 -12.10 -16.10 -5.11
N GLU A 362 -10.87 -16.33 -5.56
CA GLU A 362 -10.47 -17.57 -6.24
C GLU A 362 -10.29 -18.76 -5.29
N LEU A 363 -10.05 -18.49 -4.01
CA LEU A 363 -9.91 -19.50 -2.97
C LEU A 363 -11.25 -19.83 -2.28
N ASP A 364 -12.25 -18.96 -2.41
CA ASP A 364 -13.61 -19.12 -1.87
C ASP A 364 -14.52 -19.94 -2.81
N ASP A 365 -14.08 -21.16 -3.12
CA ASP A 365 -14.77 -22.12 -4.00
C ASP A 365 -15.65 -23.09 -3.18
N GLU A 366 -16.95 -23.18 -3.50
CA GLU A 366 -17.90 -24.07 -2.82
C GLU A 366 -17.50 -25.56 -2.89
N ASP A 367 -16.83 -25.97 -3.97
CA ASP A 367 -16.33 -27.32 -4.21
C ASP A 367 -14.92 -27.57 -3.66
N GLY A 368 -14.26 -26.52 -3.19
CA GLY A 368 -12.98 -26.57 -2.50
C GLY A 368 -11.77 -26.70 -3.43
N VAL A 369 -10.68 -26.10 -2.98
CA VAL A 369 -9.45 -25.96 -3.76
C VAL A 369 -8.40 -26.95 -3.28
N ALA A 370 -7.77 -27.68 -4.22
CA ALA A 370 -6.72 -28.64 -3.89
C ALA A 370 -5.42 -27.93 -3.47
N LEU A 371 -4.73 -28.43 -2.44
CA LEU A 371 -3.43 -27.92 -1.95
C LEU A 371 -2.42 -27.67 -3.07
N LYS A 372 -2.39 -28.56 -4.07
CA LYS A 372 -1.48 -28.42 -5.22
C LYS A 372 -1.77 -27.13 -6.00
N ARG A 373 -3.04 -26.83 -6.26
CA ARG A 373 -3.51 -25.62 -6.94
C ARG A 373 -3.21 -24.37 -6.11
N ILE A 374 -3.55 -24.40 -4.82
CA ILE A 374 -3.27 -23.28 -3.90
C ILE A 374 -1.75 -23.02 -3.82
N TYR A 375 -0.92 -24.07 -3.76
CA TYR A 375 0.53 -23.90 -3.72
C TYR A 375 1.10 -23.40 -5.04
N GLU A 376 0.55 -23.82 -6.19
CA GLU A 376 0.91 -23.27 -7.51
C GLU A 376 0.60 -21.77 -7.60
N MET A 377 -0.59 -21.35 -7.15
CA MET A 377 -0.96 -19.93 -7.03
C MET A 377 -0.01 -19.19 -6.09
N TYR A 378 0.37 -19.81 -4.96
CA TYR A 378 1.35 -19.23 -4.03
C TYR A 378 2.76 -19.11 -4.64
N LYS A 379 3.19 -20.06 -5.49
CA LYS A 379 4.46 -19.93 -6.23
C LYS A 379 4.43 -18.74 -7.16
N GLU A 380 3.36 -18.63 -7.95
CA GLU A 380 3.17 -17.51 -8.87
C GLU A 380 3.14 -16.19 -8.10
N TYR A 381 2.38 -16.15 -7.00
CA TYR A 381 2.33 -15.00 -6.12
C TYR A 381 3.70 -14.62 -5.57
N SER A 382 4.45 -15.59 -5.03
CA SER A 382 5.75 -15.32 -4.40
C SER A 382 6.78 -14.85 -5.42
N GLN A 383 6.76 -15.40 -6.64
CA GLN A 383 7.65 -15.01 -7.73
C GLN A 383 7.31 -13.63 -8.32
N THR A 384 6.06 -13.18 -8.19
CA THR A 384 5.55 -11.96 -8.82
C THR A 384 5.46 -10.78 -7.85
N TYR A 385 5.08 -11.03 -6.60
CA TYR A 385 4.68 -10.01 -5.62
C TYR A 385 5.51 -10.02 -4.32
N SER A 386 6.48 -10.94 -4.17
CA SER A 386 7.36 -11.02 -2.99
C SER A 386 8.83 -11.12 -3.39
N ASP A 387 9.74 -11.24 -2.42
CA ASP A 387 11.19 -11.39 -2.61
C ASP A 387 11.61 -12.76 -3.19
N GLY A 388 10.65 -13.57 -3.66
CA GLY A 388 10.87 -14.91 -4.21
C GLY A 388 11.14 -15.99 -3.15
N ALA A 389 11.15 -15.63 -1.86
CA ALA A 389 11.36 -16.58 -0.78
C ALA A 389 10.09 -17.43 -0.56
N MET A 390 10.16 -18.70 -0.94
CA MET A 390 9.01 -19.62 -0.83
C MET A 390 9.05 -20.50 0.42
N TYR A 391 7.89 -20.69 1.05
CA TYR A 391 7.73 -21.69 2.09
C TYR A 391 7.79 -23.11 1.52
N PRO A 392 8.52 -24.05 2.17
CA PRO A 392 8.43 -25.47 1.85
C PRO A 392 6.97 -25.95 1.95
N MET A 393 6.54 -26.81 1.01
CA MET A 393 5.14 -27.26 0.90
C MET A 393 4.54 -27.80 2.20
N TYR A 394 5.33 -28.48 3.05
CA TYR A 394 4.82 -28.96 4.34
C TYR A 394 4.50 -27.82 5.33
N LYS A 395 5.33 -26.77 5.38
CA LYS A 395 5.06 -25.58 6.21
C LYS A 395 3.87 -24.79 5.67
N PHE A 396 3.86 -24.57 4.35
CA PHE A 396 2.75 -23.89 3.68
C PHE A 396 1.41 -24.58 3.95
N LYS A 397 1.36 -25.90 3.77
CA LYS A 397 0.18 -26.72 4.04
C LYS A 397 -0.34 -26.56 5.47
N ASP A 398 0.57 -26.57 6.44
CA ASP A 398 0.20 -26.50 7.85
C ASP A 398 -0.28 -25.10 8.26
N GLU A 399 0.25 -24.04 7.64
CA GLU A 399 -0.13 -22.64 7.89
C GLU A 399 -1.47 -22.26 7.23
N ILE A 400 -1.68 -22.57 5.94
CA ILE A 400 -2.93 -22.21 5.25
C ILE A 400 -4.15 -22.89 5.87
N ARG A 401 -3.96 -23.99 6.61
CA ARG A 401 -5.05 -24.74 7.23
C ARG A 401 -5.88 -23.90 8.19
N ASP A 402 -5.29 -22.91 8.85
CA ASP A 402 -6.02 -22.07 9.82
C ASP A 402 -6.91 -21.01 9.16
N TYR A 403 -6.82 -20.86 7.83
CA TYR A 403 -7.58 -19.91 7.03
C TYR A 403 -8.80 -20.55 6.36
N PHE A 404 -9.00 -21.86 6.50
CA PHE A 404 -10.13 -22.58 5.91
C PHE A 404 -10.92 -23.32 6.98
N GLU A 405 -12.24 -23.42 6.80
CA GLU A 405 -13.14 -24.16 7.69
C GLU A 405 -12.85 -25.65 7.68
N GLU A 406 -12.59 -26.22 6.50
CA GLU A 406 -12.43 -27.66 6.32
C GLU A 406 -11.16 -28.01 5.55
N PHE A 407 -10.54 -29.14 5.94
CA PHE A 407 -9.45 -29.78 5.23
C PHE A 407 -9.72 -31.27 5.04
N HIS A 408 -9.83 -31.71 3.79
CA HIS A 408 -10.12 -33.08 3.40
C HIS A 408 -8.91 -33.75 2.77
N ASP A 409 -8.50 -34.89 3.33
CA ASP A 409 -7.42 -35.66 2.73
C ASP A 409 -7.82 -36.24 1.36
N ARG A 410 -9.10 -36.59 1.17
CA ARG A 410 -9.69 -37.02 -0.10
C ARG A 410 -11.19 -36.73 -0.12
N ILE A 411 -11.67 -36.11 -1.19
CA ILE A 411 -13.09 -35.78 -1.39
C ILE A 411 -13.52 -36.09 -2.83
N MET A 412 -14.78 -36.45 -3.03
CA MET A 412 -15.40 -36.66 -4.35
C MET A 412 -16.17 -35.40 -4.72
N VAL A 413 -15.80 -34.77 -5.84
CA VAL A 413 -16.46 -33.60 -6.42
C VAL A 413 -16.70 -33.93 -7.88
N ASP A 414 -17.95 -33.84 -8.35
CA ASP A 414 -18.37 -34.15 -9.73
C ASP A 414 -17.89 -35.52 -10.25
N GLY A 415 -17.93 -36.56 -9.40
CA GLY A 415 -17.48 -37.91 -9.76
C GLY A 415 -15.95 -38.06 -9.89
N THR A 416 -15.18 -37.01 -9.63
CA THR A 416 -13.71 -37.02 -9.66
C THR A 416 -13.14 -36.95 -8.25
N SER A 417 -12.20 -37.84 -7.93
CA SER A 417 -11.58 -37.87 -6.61
C SER A 417 -10.43 -36.86 -6.50
N ARG A 418 -10.61 -35.81 -5.70
CA ARG A 418 -9.59 -34.80 -5.37
C ARG A 418 -8.91 -35.16 -4.05
N ARG A 419 -7.61 -34.86 -3.91
CA ARG A 419 -6.81 -35.13 -2.71
C ARG A 419 -6.32 -33.82 -2.08
N LYS A 420 -6.25 -33.78 -0.74
CA LYS A 420 -5.75 -32.64 0.05
C LYS A 420 -6.46 -31.33 -0.33
N VAL A 421 -7.76 -31.24 -0.05
CA VAL A 421 -8.65 -30.14 -0.46
C VAL A 421 -8.99 -29.25 0.73
N TYR A 422 -8.98 -27.93 0.55
CA TYR A 422 -9.44 -26.93 1.53
C TYR A 422 -10.76 -26.31 1.08
N LYS A 423 -11.68 -26.07 2.02
CA LYS A 423 -13.02 -25.50 1.77
C LYS A 423 -13.37 -24.41 2.80
N GLY A 424 -14.15 -23.43 2.36
CA GLY A 424 -14.69 -22.35 3.19
C GLY A 424 -13.59 -21.41 3.68
N LEU A 425 -13.13 -20.49 2.83
CA LEU A 425 -12.11 -19.52 3.23
C LEU A 425 -12.71 -18.61 4.32
N LEU A 426 -12.05 -18.54 5.48
CA LEU A 426 -12.48 -17.74 6.61
C LEU A 426 -12.20 -16.25 6.35
N LYS A 427 -13.08 -15.56 5.61
CA LYS A 427 -12.94 -14.12 5.30
C LYS A 427 -12.76 -13.24 6.54
N SER A 428 -13.33 -13.66 7.68
CA SER A 428 -13.16 -13.01 8.97
C SER A 428 -11.70 -12.97 9.46
N LYS A 429 -10.79 -13.77 8.91
CA LYS A 429 -9.35 -13.71 9.22
C LYS A 429 -8.66 -12.49 8.60
N PHE A 430 -9.26 -11.87 7.58
CA PHE A 430 -8.70 -10.75 6.81
C PHE A 430 -9.39 -9.41 7.12
N SER A 431 -10.49 -9.42 7.87
CA SER A 431 -11.17 -8.23 8.36
C SER A 431 -10.88 -7.99 9.83
N GLN A 432 -10.95 -6.72 10.27
CA GLN A 432 -10.83 -6.39 11.69
C GLN A 432 -11.86 -7.18 12.50
N GLY A 433 -11.46 -7.64 13.69
CA GLY A 433 -12.42 -8.22 14.62
C GLY A 433 -13.45 -7.19 15.03
N GLU A 434 -14.69 -7.61 15.24
CA GLU A 434 -15.69 -6.72 15.81
C GLU A 434 -15.22 -6.27 17.20
N LYS A 435 -15.27 -4.96 17.47
CA LYS A 435 -14.96 -4.44 18.80
C LYS A 435 -16.06 -4.96 19.74
N THR A 436 -15.70 -5.88 20.63
CA THR A 436 -16.63 -6.52 21.56
C THR A 436 -16.87 -5.58 22.73
N GLU A 437 -17.75 -4.58 22.54
CA GLU A 437 -18.19 -3.73 23.66
C GLU A 437 -18.68 -4.66 24.77
N SER A 438 -17.94 -4.66 25.89
CA SER A 438 -18.45 -5.33 27.08
C SER A 438 -19.76 -4.63 27.39
N PRO A 439 -20.87 -5.36 27.59
CA PRO A 439 -22.14 -4.72 27.82
C PRO A 439 -21.98 -3.78 29.02
N ILE A 440 -22.04 -2.47 28.73
CA ILE A 440 -22.66 -1.51 29.64
C ILE A 440 -23.93 -2.22 30.11
N PRO A 441 -24.24 -2.29 31.43
CA PRO A 441 -25.42 -2.97 31.91
C PRO A 441 -26.59 -2.67 30.98
N ASP A 442 -27.08 -3.69 30.27
CA ASP A 442 -27.96 -3.50 29.13
C ASP A 442 -29.19 -2.74 29.62
N TRP A 443 -29.28 -1.45 29.29
CA TRP A 443 -30.38 -0.61 29.74
C TRP A 443 -31.71 -1.07 29.12
N THR A 444 -31.64 -1.87 28.05
CA THR A 444 -32.78 -2.51 27.40
C THR A 444 -33.16 -3.85 28.03
N GLU A 445 -32.58 -4.23 29.19
CA GLU A 445 -33.02 -5.39 29.94
C GLU A 445 -34.49 -5.24 30.38
N MET A 446 -35.37 -5.96 29.70
CA MET A 446 -36.81 -6.01 29.96
C MET A 446 -37.11 -7.08 31.02
N LYS A 447 -37.82 -6.68 32.09
CA LYS A 447 -38.24 -7.58 33.17
C LYS A 447 -39.70 -7.33 33.53
N GLU A 448 -40.39 -8.35 34.03
CA GLU A 448 -41.67 -8.18 34.70
C GLU A 448 -41.44 -7.44 36.03
N GLN A 449 -41.74 -6.14 36.07
CA GLN A 449 -41.51 -5.28 37.22
C GLN A 449 -42.42 -4.03 37.21
N PRO A 450 -42.46 -3.24 38.30
CA PRO A 450 -43.26 -2.01 38.33
C PRO A 450 -42.83 -1.00 37.25
N SER A 451 -43.82 -0.44 36.54
CA SER A 451 -43.62 0.55 35.48
C SER A 451 -43.43 1.96 36.04
N TYR A 452 -42.38 2.65 35.60
CA TYR A 452 -42.15 4.06 35.94
C TYR A 452 -43.27 4.97 35.38
N LEU A 453 -43.83 4.65 34.20
CA LEU A 453 -44.94 5.41 33.63
C LEU A 453 -46.22 5.31 34.46
N ASP A 454 -46.41 4.19 35.17
CA ASP A 454 -47.59 3.98 36.00
C ASP A 454 -47.56 4.94 37.20
N GLU A 455 -46.37 5.22 37.73
CA GLU A 455 -46.17 6.24 38.77
C GLU A 455 -46.21 7.66 38.19
N LEU A 456 -45.52 7.90 37.06
CA LEU A 456 -45.43 9.22 36.42
C LEU A 456 -46.80 9.76 35.98
N TYR A 457 -47.67 8.88 35.48
CA TYR A 457 -48.98 9.25 34.95
C TYR A 457 -50.16 8.74 35.79
N LYS A 458 -49.94 8.34 37.05
CA LYS A 458 -50.97 7.76 37.93
C LYS A 458 -52.28 8.55 38.00
N ASP A 459 -52.19 9.88 37.98
CA ASP A 459 -53.33 10.79 38.09
C ASP A 459 -53.84 11.31 36.72
N ARG A 460 -53.26 10.83 35.60
CA ARG A 460 -53.72 11.20 34.25
C ARG A 460 -55.01 10.45 33.90
N PRO A 461 -55.96 11.07 33.18
CA PRO A 461 -57.15 10.39 32.70
C PRO A 461 -56.79 9.16 31.87
N ALA A 462 -57.41 8.03 32.20
CA ALA A 462 -57.15 6.76 31.54
C ALA A 462 -58.42 5.91 31.47
N GLN A 463 -58.51 5.03 30.49
CA GLN A 463 -59.63 4.12 30.29
C GLN A 463 -59.21 2.81 29.63
N TYR A 464 -59.97 1.74 29.86
CA TYR A 464 -59.75 0.47 29.17
C TYR A 464 -60.13 0.55 27.69
N ALA A 465 -59.53 -0.34 26.89
CA ALA A 465 -60.00 -0.63 25.54
C ALA A 465 -61.32 -1.43 25.58
N ASN A 466 -62.19 -1.22 24.60
CA ASN A 466 -63.38 -2.04 24.35
C ASN A 466 -63.04 -3.32 23.57
N GLU A 467 -64.03 -4.15 23.27
CA GLU A 467 -63.87 -5.43 22.54
C GLU A 467 -63.26 -5.27 21.13
N ASN A 468 -63.36 -4.08 20.53
CA ASN A 468 -62.75 -3.76 19.23
C ASN A 468 -61.34 -3.15 19.36
N GLY A 469 -60.79 -3.08 20.57
CA GLY A 469 -59.48 -2.49 20.83
C GLY A 469 -59.45 -0.97 20.64
N LEU A 470 -60.57 -0.28 20.87
CA LEU A 470 -60.72 1.18 20.83
C LEU A 470 -61.04 1.74 22.23
N PRO A 471 -60.84 3.04 22.52
CA PRO A 471 -61.22 3.63 23.81
C PRO A 471 -62.71 3.39 24.13
N ALA A 472 -63.01 2.90 25.34
CA ALA A 472 -64.37 2.49 25.73
C ALA A 472 -65.36 3.65 25.88
N LYS A 473 -64.88 4.86 26.15
CA LYS A 473 -65.65 6.09 26.34
C LYS A 473 -65.00 7.26 25.59
N ARG A 474 -65.77 8.30 25.31
CA ARG A 474 -65.21 9.57 24.84
C ARG A 474 -64.40 10.18 25.99
N TRP A 475 -63.27 10.83 25.68
CA TRP A 475 -62.38 11.40 26.70
C TRP A 475 -63.05 12.39 27.64
N ASP A 476 -64.10 13.10 27.20
CA ASP A 476 -64.87 14.02 28.04
C ASP A 476 -65.72 13.30 29.12
N ASP A 477 -65.99 12.01 28.92
CA ASP A 477 -66.82 11.17 29.80
C ASP A 477 -65.96 10.23 30.69
N VAL A 478 -64.64 10.40 30.66
CA VAL A 478 -63.69 9.58 31.44
C VAL A 478 -63.52 10.18 32.83
N THR A 479 -63.97 9.45 33.84
CA THR A 479 -63.80 9.81 35.26
C THR A 479 -62.69 9.03 35.97
N THR A 480 -62.07 8.07 35.27
CA THR A 480 -61.01 7.20 35.78
C THR A 480 -59.63 7.73 35.42
N THR A 481 -58.64 7.45 36.26
CA THR A 481 -57.23 7.78 36.08
C THR A 481 -56.38 6.52 35.96
N LEU A 482 -55.11 6.63 35.57
CA LEU A 482 -54.25 5.45 35.34
C LEU A 482 -54.14 4.55 36.59
N LYS A 483 -54.08 5.14 37.79
CA LYS A 483 -54.07 4.39 39.06
C LYS A 483 -55.34 3.59 39.35
N ASP A 484 -56.46 3.94 38.70
CA ASP A 484 -57.74 3.22 38.85
C ASP A 484 -57.82 2.00 37.91
N LEU A 485 -56.81 1.80 37.05
CA LEU A 485 -56.75 0.72 36.07
C LEU A 485 -55.67 -0.30 36.42
N ASP A 486 -55.92 -1.54 36.01
CA ASP A 486 -54.94 -2.61 35.95
C ASP A 486 -54.14 -2.46 34.65
N THR A 487 -52.88 -2.02 34.76
CA THR A 487 -52.03 -1.68 33.62
C THR A 487 -51.55 -2.89 32.82
N GLY A 488 -51.70 -4.11 33.36
CA GLY A 488 -51.51 -5.36 32.64
C GLY A 488 -52.61 -5.66 31.62
N LYS A 489 -53.73 -4.93 31.68
CA LYS A 489 -54.80 -4.96 30.66
C LYS A 489 -54.61 -3.83 29.66
N GLU A 490 -55.15 -4.06 28.47
CA GLU A 490 -55.05 -3.08 27.39
C GLU A 490 -55.86 -1.81 27.71
N HIS A 491 -55.17 -0.67 27.76
CA HIS A 491 -55.73 0.60 28.18
C HIS A 491 -55.12 1.78 27.41
N TYR A 492 -55.72 2.95 27.59
CA TYR A 492 -55.27 4.21 27.02
C TYR A 492 -55.08 5.24 28.13
N VAL A 493 -54.00 6.03 28.05
CA VAL A 493 -53.70 7.13 28.97
C VAL A 493 -53.36 8.40 28.19
N LEU A 494 -53.87 9.55 28.64
CA LEU A 494 -53.47 10.85 28.08
C LEU A 494 -52.12 11.28 28.63
N VAL A 495 -51.14 11.45 27.73
CA VAL A 495 -49.77 11.87 28.06
C VAL A 495 -49.53 13.34 27.66
N PRO A 496 -48.56 14.04 28.27
CA PRO A 496 -48.16 15.39 27.85
C PRO A 496 -47.76 15.44 26.37
N GLU A 497 -48.05 16.55 25.68
CA GLU A 497 -47.73 16.70 24.26
C GLU A 497 -46.21 16.64 23.99
N GLN A 498 -45.40 17.08 24.95
CA GLN A 498 -43.93 17.07 24.90
C GLN A 498 -43.32 15.67 25.05
N ASP A 499 -44.09 14.68 25.51
CA ASP A 499 -43.57 13.32 25.65
C ASP A 499 -43.78 12.57 24.31
N VAL A 500 -42.71 12.03 23.75
CA VAL A 500 -42.70 11.35 22.44
C VAL A 500 -42.30 9.89 22.62
N VAL A 501 -42.81 9.02 21.74
CA VAL A 501 -42.55 7.58 21.81
C VAL A 501 -41.94 7.10 20.52
N ILE A 502 -40.76 6.47 20.61
CA ILE A 502 -40.17 5.73 19.50
C ILE A 502 -40.70 4.31 19.55
N ASP A 503 -41.46 3.94 18.52
CA ASP A 503 -42.04 2.61 18.33
C ASP A 503 -41.19 1.82 17.35
N ILE A 504 -40.52 0.79 17.87
CA ILE A 504 -39.67 -0.12 17.11
C ILE A 504 -40.44 -1.43 16.92
N ASP A 505 -40.82 -1.70 15.67
CA ASP A 505 -41.49 -2.95 15.26
C ASP A 505 -40.86 -3.49 13.97
N LEU A 506 -39.75 -4.22 14.14
CA LEU A 506 -38.99 -4.86 13.06
C LEU A 506 -39.49 -6.29 12.87
N ASP A 507 -40.54 -6.46 12.06
CA ASP A 507 -41.14 -7.77 11.75
C ASP A 507 -41.59 -8.58 12.98
N LYS A 508 -41.88 -7.91 14.11
CA LYS A 508 -42.20 -8.52 15.41
C LYS A 508 -41.09 -9.40 16.00
N ASP A 509 -39.85 -9.21 15.55
CA ASP A 509 -38.69 -9.94 16.04
C ASP A 509 -38.09 -9.23 17.26
N ARG A 510 -38.29 -9.82 18.45
CA ARG A 510 -37.90 -9.24 19.73
C ARG A 510 -36.40 -8.93 19.81
N ASP A 511 -35.55 -9.82 19.28
CA ASP A 511 -34.10 -9.65 19.36
C ASP A 511 -33.63 -8.52 18.46
N LYS A 512 -34.21 -8.40 17.25
CA LYS A 512 -33.93 -7.26 16.36
C LYS A 512 -34.44 -5.94 16.92
N CYS A 513 -35.61 -5.94 17.56
CA CYS A 513 -36.13 -4.74 18.21
C CYS A 513 -35.25 -4.31 19.39
N LEU A 514 -34.75 -5.26 20.21
CA LEU A 514 -33.81 -4.98 21.30
C LEU A 514 -32.48 -4.44 20.76
N GLU A 515 -31.94 -5.03 19.70
CA GLU A 515 -30.72 -4.56 19.05
C GLU A 515 -30.88 -3.14 18.48
N GLU A 516 -32.01 -2.87 17.85
CA GLU A 516 -32.37 -1.55 17.36
C GLU A 516 -32.53 -0.56 18.52
N ALA A 517 -33.20 -0.94 19.61
CA ALA A 517 -33.41 -0.12 20.80
C ALA A 517 -32.09 0.30 21.46
N ARG A 518 -31.07 -0.58 21.48
CA ARG A 518 -29.73 -0.26 22.03
C ARG A 518 -29.04 0.91 21.34
N ARG A 519 -29.44 1.25 20.11
CA ARG A 519 -28.88 2.37 19.32
C ARG A 519 -29.45 3.73 19.74
N TRP A 520 -30.47 3.73 20.58
CA TRP A 520 -31.15 4.94 21.06
C TRP A 520 -30.61 5.35 22.44
N VAL A 521 -30.70 6.64 22.76
CA VAL A 521 -30.24 7.16 24.07
C VAL A 521 -31.04 6.47 25.21
N PRO A 522 -30.40 5.95 26.26
CA PRO A 522 -31.12 5.27 27.33
C PRO A 522 -32.25 6.11 27.93
N SER A 523 -33.43 5.51 28.06
CA SER A 523 -34.62 6.11 28.69
C SER A 523 -35.54 5.00 29.22
N TYR A 524 -36.69 5.35 29.81
CA TYR A 524 -37.71 4.35 30.12
C TYR A 524 -38.24 3.71 28.83
N ALA A 525 -38.27 2.37 28.81
CA ALA A 525 -38.82 1.59 27.72
C ALA A 525 -39.68 0.42 28.22
N GLU A 526 -40.68 0.04 27.43
CA GLU A 526 -41.56 -1.10 27.71
C GLU A 526 -41.91 -1.86 26.42
N LEU A 527 -42.30 -3.12 26.56
CA LEU A 527 -42.74 -3.92 25.41
C LEU A 527 -44.05 -3.37 24.83
N SER A 528 -44.15 -3.41 23.51
CA SER A 528 -45.38 -3.06 22.79
C SER A 528 -46.47 -4.12 23.05
N ARG A 529 -47.71 -3.81 22.64
CA ARG A 529 -48.84 -4.74 22.78
C ARG A 529 -48.56 -6.12 22.17
N SER A 530 -47.81 -6.21 21.08
CA SER A 530 -47.52 -7.49 20.41
C SER A 530 -46.54 -8.38 21.18
N GLY A 531 -45.80 -7.83 22.16
CA GLY A 531 -44.76 -8.53 22.92
C GLY A 531 -43.41 -8.65 22.19
N GLY A 532 -43.34 -8.28 20.91
CA GLY A 532 -42.11 -8.31 20.11
C GLY A 532 -41.55 -6.93 19.76
N GLY A 533 -42.39 -5.87 19.76
CA GLY A 533 -41.94 -4.49 19.53
C GLY A 533 -41.55 -3.79 20.83
N ILE A 534 -40.82 -2.68 20.74
CA ILE A 534 -40.34 -1.89 21.88
C ILE A 534 -40.80 -0.44 21.74
N HIS A 535 -41.35 0.10 22.84
CA HIS A 535 -41.65 1.52 22.97
C HIS A 535 -40.61 2.19 23.86
N ILE A 536 -39.86 3.16 23.34
CA ILE A 536 -38.93 4.00 24.11
C ILE A 536 -39.56 5.38 24.30
N HIS A 537 -39.61 5.86 25.55
CA HIS A 537 -40.28 7.11 25.90
C HIS A 537 -39.27 8.23 26.14
N TYR A 538 -39.44 9.38 25.49
CA TYR A 538 -38.59 10.56 25.68
C TYR A 538 -39.39 11.81 26.01
N ARG A 539 -38.70 12.82 26.52
CA ARG A 539 -39.21 14.19 26.59
C ARG A 539 -38.53 15.04 25.52
N TYR A 540 -39.32 15.62 24.62
CA TYR A 540 -38.82 16.51 23.56
C TYR A 540 -39.01 17.98 23.99
N PRO A 541 -37.93 18.78 24.05
CA PRO A 541 -37.99 20.18 24.51
C PRO A 541 -38.53 21.15 23.43
N GLY A 542 -38.53 20.75 22.16
CA GLY A 542 -39.05 21.54 21.03
C GLY A 542 -40.55 21.33 20.76
N ASP A 543 -41.04 21.76 19.59
CA ASP A 543 -42.42 21.49 19.14
C ASP A 543 -42.52 20.10 18.47
N PRO A 544 -43.17 19.10 19.08
CA PRO A 544 -43.27 17.76 18.49
C PRO A 544 -44.04 17.73 17.16
N SER A 545 -44.81 18.79 16.83
CA SER A 545 -45.61 18.86 15.60
C SER A 545 -44.76 18.89 14.32
N VAL A 546 -43.49 19.31 14.41
CA VAL A 546 -42.56 19.38 13.27
C VAL A 546 -41.82 18.07 12.99
N LEU A 547 -41.87 17.11 13.92
CA LEU A 547 -41.17 15.83 13.80
C LEU A 547 -41.78 14.93 12.72
N SER A 548 -40.93 14.22 11.99
CA SER A 548 -41.33 13.16 11.06
C SER A 548 -41.87 11.96 11.85
N ARG A 549 -43.00 11.39 11.40
CA ARG A 549 -43.58 10.18 12.02
C ARG A 549 -42.84 8.90 11.64
N LEU A 550 -42.13 8.91 10.51
CA LEU A 550 -41.32 7.78 10.06
C LEU A 550 -39.85 8.16 10.21
N VAL A 551 -39.13 7.42 11.05
CA VAL A 551 -37.68 7.59 11.22
C VAL A 551 -36.97 6.75 10.17
N ARG A 552 -37.34 5.47 10.07
CA ARG A 552 -36.89 4.50 9.06
C ARG A 552 -37.86 3.32 9.00
N PRO A 553 -37.80 2.44 8.00
CA PRO A 553 -38.68 1.26 7.94
C PRO A 553 -38.63 0.46 9.25
N GLY A 554 -39.80 0.22 9.86
CA GLY A 554 -39.95 -0.48 11.15
C GLY A 554 -39.63 0.35 12.40
N VAL A 555 -39.36 1.66 12.28
CA VAL A 555 -39.16 2.56 13.42
C VAL A 555 -39.97 3.86 13.22
N GLU A 556 -40.94 4.09 14.08
CA GLU A 556 -41.87 5.22 14.03
C GLU A 556 -41.71 6.16 15.23
N CYS A 557 -41.87 7.47 15.00
CA CYS A 557 -41.93 8.47 16.06
C CYS A 557 -43.38 8.89 16.29
N LYS A 558 -43.94 8.51 17.44
CA LYS A 558 -45.30 8.84 17.88
C LYS A 558 -45.29 10.12 18.71
N VAL A 559 -46.00 11.11 18.20
CA VAL A 559 -46.23 12.41 18.85
C VAL A 559 -47.70 12.51 19.26
N TYR A 560 -47.95 13.09 20.44
CA TYR A 560 -49.29 13.20 21.01
C TYR A 560 -49.73 14.67 21.00
N SER A 561 -50.92 14.94 20.48
CA SER A 561 -51.60 16.23 20.54
C SER A 561 -53.06 16.11 20.96
N GLY A 562 -53.55 17.09 21.70
CA GLY A 562 -54.96 17.20 22.12
C GLY A 562 -55.48 15.98 22.89
N LYS A 563 -56.40 15.22 22.27
CA LYS A 563 -57.04 14.01 22.85
C LYS A 563 -56.43 12.70 22.36
N SER A 564 -55.28 12.75 21.69
CA SER A 564 -54.53 11.53 21.36
C SER A 564 -53.94 10.93 22.63
N ALA A 565 -54.00 9.62 22.73
CA ALA A 565 -53.65 8.90 23.96
C ALA A 565 -52.67 7.77 23.65
N LEU A 566 -51.77 7.53 24.59
CA LEU A 566 -50.84 6.42 24.55
C LEU A 566 -51.59 5.13 24.88
N ARG A 567 -51.54 4.16 23.97
CA ARG A 567 -52.11 2.82 24.14
C ARG A 567 -51.06 1.90 24.76
N ARG A 568 -51.40 1.22 25.86
CA ARG A 568 -50.44 0.42 26.63
C ARG A 568 -51.05 -0.91 27.08
N ARG A 569 -50.18 -1.87 27.34
CA ARG A 569 -50.45 -3.12 28.05
C ARG A 569 -49.14 -3.58 28.68
N LEU A 570 -48.94 -3.31 29.96
CA LEU A 570 -47.68 -3.58 30.65
C LEU A 570 -47.46 -5.09 30.74
N THR A 571 -46.27 -5.52 30.34
CA THR A 571 -45.80 -6.92 30.45
C THR A 571 -44.40 -6.91 31.02
N GLU A 572 -43.44 -6.39 30.26
CA GLU A 572 -42.06 -6.17 30.69
C GLU A 572 -41.63 -4.73 30.42
N CYS A 573 -40.77 -4.18 31.29
CA CYS A 573 -40.18 -2.85 31.14
C CYS A 573 -38.76 -2.79 31.70
N THR A 574 -38.05 -1.70 31.39
CA THR A 574 -36.68 -1.46 31.86
C THR A 574 -36.66 -0.92 33.29
N ALA A 575 -35.53 -1.10 34.00
CA ALA A 575 -35.33 -0.56 35.37
C ALA A 575 -35.04 0.95 35.38
N HIS A 576 -35.04 1.60 34.22
CA HIS A 576 -34.72 3.00 34.07
C HIS A 576 -35.80 3.90 34.71
N GLN A 577 -35.40 4.75 35.66
CA GLN A 577 -36.32 5.65 36.37
C GLN A 577 -36.21 7.07 35.81
N GLY A 578 -36.94 7.36 34.72
CA GLY A 578 -36.94 8.68 34.10
C GLY A 578 -37.36 8.67 32.63
N LEU A 579 -37.81 9.83 32.14
CA LEU A 579 -37.87 10.10 30.69
C LEU A 579 -36.69 10.99 30.34
N THR A 580 -35.78 10.49 29.52
CA THR A 580 -34.63 11.27 29.07
C THR A 580 -35.09 12.42 28.18
N ALA A 581 -34.59 13.62 28.47
CA ALA A 581 -34.80 14.79 27.60
C ALA A 581 -33.79 14.74 26.45
N VAL A 582 -34.28 14.71 25.21
CA VAL A 582 -33.41 14.67 24.02
C VAL A 582 -33.14 16.09 23.51
N GLU A 583 -31.98 16.31 22.88
CA GLU A 583 -31.61 17.62 22.33
C GLU A 583 -32.44 17.99 21.08
N ASP A 584 -32.56 19.28 20.79
CA ASP A 584 -33.23 19.74 19.57
C ASP A 584 -32.41 19.32 18.33
N GLY A 585 -33.07 18.69 17.35
CA GLY A 585 -32.42 18.07 16.20
C GLY A 585 -32.05 16.58 16.36
N TYR A 586 -32.24 15.98 17.54
CA TYR A 586 -32.02 14.53 17.73
C TYR A 586 -33.01 13.65 16.95
N LEU A 587 -34.25 14.12 16.77
CA LEU A 587 -35.31 13.41 16.06
C LEU A 587 -35.55 14.02 14.66
N PRO A 588 -35.80 13.20 13.63
CA PRO A 588 -35.95 13.69 12.25
C PRO A 588 -37.19 14.59 12.11
N VAL A 589 -37.08 15.65 11.31
CA VAL A 589 -38.15 16.62 11.00
C VAL A 589 -38.77 16.36 9.61
N LYS A 590 -40.01 16.81 9.38
CA LYS A 590 -40.72 16.61 8.10
C LYS A 590 -40.03 17.35 6.93
N GLU A 591 -39.74 16.63 5.84
CA GLU A 591 -39.31 17.26 4.58
C GLU A 591 -40.47 18.00 3.89
N LYS A 592 -40.20 19.19 3.33
CA LYS A 592 -41.19 19.95 2.55
C LYS A 592 -41.32 19.37 1.14
N PRO A 593 -42.53 19.16 0.61
CA PRO A 593 -42.72 18.53 -0.69
C PRO A 593 -42.41 19.52 -1.82
N LEU A 594 -41.39 19.21 -2.62
CA LEU A 594 -41.19 19.75 -3.96
C LEU A 594 -41.51 18.63 -4.96
N ILE A 595 -42.73 18.65 -5.51
CA ILE A 595 -43.07 17.86 -6.69
C ILE A 595 -43.19 18.83 -7.86
N ARG A 596 -42.35 18.67 -8.88
CA ARG A 596 -42.68 19.02 -10.26
C ARG A 596 -42.27 17.89 -11.21
N GLN A 597 -43.21 17.54 -12.07
CA GLN A 597 -43.12 16.62 -13.20
C GLN A 597 -42.16 17.20 -14.24
N GLU A 598 -40.91 16.76 -14.27
CA GLU A 598 -39.95 17.04 -15.36
C GLU A 598 -38.72 16.13 -15.18
N VAL A 599 -38.88 14.80 -15.24
CA VAL A 599 -37.73 13.87 -15.13
C VAL A 599 -37.86 12.70 -16.10
N MET A 600 -37.63 12.98 -17.38
CA MET A 600 -37.12 12.02 -18.37
C MET A 600 -36.32 12.84 -19.39
N GLN A 601 -35.00 12.94 -19.20
CA GLN A 601 -34.13 13.75 -20.07
C GLN A 601 -32.90 13.01 -20.63
N ASN A 602 -32.42 11.91 -20.00
CA ASN A 602 -31.26 11.12 -20.48
C ASN A 602 -31.22 9.68 -19.92
N GLU A 603 -30.43 8.78 -20.53
CA GLU A 603 -30.27 7.36 -20.12
C GLU A 603 -29.93 7.21 -18.62
N LYS A 604 -29.09 8.12 -18.10
CA LYS A 604 -28.70 8.17 -16.67
C LYS A 604 -29.91 8.26 -15.73
N SER A 605 -30.97 8.95 -16.16
CA SER A 605 -32.23 9.07 -15.41
C SER A 605 -33.03 7.76 -15.42
N ILE A 606 -33.06 7.06 -16.56
CA ILE A 606 -33.71 5.74 -16.72
C ILE A 606 -33.00 4.70 -15.84
N ARG A 607 -31.66 4.63 -15.94
CA ARG A 607 -30.82 3.72 -15.14
C ARG A 607 -31.04 3.91 -13.64
N LYS A 608 -31.06 5.16 -13.18
CA LYS A 608 -31.35 5.50 -11.76
C LYS A 608 -32.77 5.08 -11.35
N LEU A 609 -33.78 5.26 -12.21
CA LEU A 609 -35.15 4.83 -11.92
C LEU A 609 -35.27 3.30 -11.84
N ILE A 610 -34.56 2.56 -12.69
CA ILE A 610 -34.52 1.08 -12.65
C ILE A 610 -33.86 0.61 -11.35
N GLU A 611 -32.68 1.13 -11.00
CA GLU A 611 -31.99 0.72 -9.77
C GLU A 611 -32.80 0.98 -8.50
N ARG A 612 -33.45 2.14 -8.41
CA ARG A 612 -34.32 2.47 -7.26
C ARG A 612 -35.54 1.55 -7.17
N ASN A 613 -36.07 1.09 -8.31
CA ASN A 613 -37.13 0.08 -8.32
C ASN A 613 -36.62 -1.31 -7.90
N LEU A 614 -35.41 -1.71 -8.30
CA LEU A 614 -34.77 -2.96 -7.85
C LEU A 614 -34.47 -2.95 -6.34
N ARG A 615 -34.21 -1.76 -5.77
CA ARG A 615 -34.06 -1.53 -4.32
C ARG A 615 -35.41 -1.35 -3.58
N LYS A 616 -36.54 -1.44 -4.29
CA LYS A 616 -37.91 -1.27 -3.74
C LYS A 616 -38.19 0.09 -3.11
N GLU A 617 -37.50 1.14 -3.55
CA GLU A 617 -37.67 2.49 -2.99
C GLU A 617 -39.04 3.11 -3.32
N PHE A 618 -39.63 2.75 -4.46
CA PHE A 618 -40.94 3.26 -4.87
C PHE A 618 -42.09 2.33 -4.49
N HIS A 619 -41.86 1.02 -4.58
CA HIS A 619 -42.87 0.00 -4.35
C HIS A 619 -42.32 -1.18 -3.54
N PRO A 620 -43.05 -1.66 -2.52
CA PRO A 620 -42.60 -2.77 -1.67
C PRO A 620 -42.69 -4.15 -2.35
N GLY A 621 -43.54 -4.29 -3.38
CA GLY A 621 -43.76 -5.53 -4.10
C GLY A 621 -42.97 -5.63 -5.41
N THR A 622 -42.45 -6.82 -5.73
CA THR A 622 -41.69 -7.09 -6.97
C THR A 622 -42.51 -6.80 -8.23
N LYS A 623 -43.80 -7.17 -8.24
CA LYS A 623 -44.69 -6.93 -9.40
C LYS A 623 -44.88 -5.43 -9.71
N PRO A 624 -45.31 -4.58 -8.76
CA PRO A 624 -45.41 -3.14 -8.99
C PRO A 624 -44.10 -2.47 -9.44
N SER A 625 -42.94 -2.90 -8.92
CA SER A 625 -41.63 -2.40 -9.37
C SER A 625 -41.31 -2.81 -10.81
N ILE A 626 -41.65 -4.03 -11.21
CA ILE A 626 -41.48 -4.52 -12.59
C ILE A 626 -42.45 -3.81 -13.55
N ASP A 627 -43.69 -3.57 -13.14
CA ASP A 627 -44.68 -2.81 -13.92
C ASP A 627 -44.23 -1.35 -14.13
N PHE A 628 -43.62 -0.75 -13.10
CA PHE A 628 -43.09 0.60 -13.18
C PHE A 628 -41.84 0.69 -14.08
N ILE A 629 -40.93 -0.28 -14.01
CA ILE A 629 -39.76 -0.36 -14.90
C ILE A 629 -40.22 -0.48 -16.36
N MET A 630 -41.21 -1.34 -16.65
CA MET A 630 -41.81 -1.46 -17.98
C MET A 630 -42.32 -0.11 -18.46
N LYS A 631 -43.11 0.59 -17.64
CA LYS A 631 -43.65 1.91 -17.98
C LYS A 631 -42.54 2.93 -18.27
N VAL A 632 -41.48 2.99 -17.45
CA VAL A 632 -40.36 3.91 -17.65
C VAL A 632 -39.69 3.68 -19.01
N LEU A 633 -39.46 2.41 -19.39
CA LEU A 633 -38.83 2.06 -20.65
C LEU A 633 -39.76 2.31 -21.86
N THR A 634 -41.04 2.00 -21.72
CA THR A 634 -42.05 2.28 -22.76
C THR A 634 -42.21 3.78 -22.99
N ASP A 635 -42.37 4.58 -21.93
CA ASP A 635 -42.52 6.04 -22.02
C ASP A 635 -41.26 6.67 -22.65
N ALA A 636 -40.07 6.18 -22.30
CA ALA A 636 -38.81 6.62 -22.91
C ALA A 636 -38.78 6.30 -24.42
N LYS A 637 -39.16 5.08 -24.83
CA LYS A 637 -39.19 4.68 -26.25
C LYS A 637 -40.22 5.47 -27.05
N GLU A 638 -41.41 5.69 -26.49
CA GLU A 638 -42.48 6.46 -27.14
C GLU A 638 -42.15 7.96 -27.25
N SER A 639 -41.31 8.48 -26.35
CA SER A 639 -40.83 9.87 -26.42
C SER A 639 -39.76 10.12 -27.50
N GLY A 640 -39.30 9.06 -28.20
CA GLY A 640 -38.22 9.16 -29.19
C GLY A 640 -36.83 9.36 -28.57
N MET A 641 -36.69 9.06 -27.27
CA MET A 641 -35.46 9.19 -26.51
C MET A 641 -34.51 8.03 -26.82
N ASP A 642 -33.24 8.35 -27.09
CA ASP A 642 -32.19 7.36 -27.32
C ASP A 642 -31.61 6.84 -26.00
N TYR A 643 -31.56 5.51 -25.82
CA TYR A 643 -31.06 4.87 -24.61
C TYR A 643 -30.71 3.39 -24.84
N ASP A 644 -29.68 2.88 -24.14
CA ASP A 644 -29.40 1.44 -24.03
C ASP A 644 -29.11 1.02 -22.58
N VAL A 645 -30.03 0.27 -21.99
CA VAL A 645 -29.89 -0.34 -20.65
C VAL A 645 -29.93 -1.87 -20.70
N SER A 646 -29.53 -2.45 -21.83
CA SER A 646 -29.53 -3.90 -22.08
C SER A 646 -28.66 -4.68 -21.09
N ASP A 647 -27.60 -4.06 -20.56
CA ASP A 647 -26.75 -4.63 -19.51
C ASP A 647 -27.52 -4.91 -18.21
N MET A 648 -28.60 -4.16 -17.95
CA MET A 648 -29.42 -4.32 -16.75
C MET A 648 -30.46 -5.44 -16.86
N ARG A 649 -30.68 -5.98 -18.06
CA ARG A 649 -31.73 -6.98 -18.34
C ARG A 649 -31.64 -8.19 -17.40
N GLN A 650 -30.43 -8.70 -17.18
CA GLN A 650 -30.22 -9.86 -16.32
C GLN A 650 -30.53 -9.55 -14.83
N LYS A 651 -30.24 -8.33 -14.37
CA LYS A 651 -30.55 -7.89 -13.00
C LYS A 651 -32.06 -7.76 -12.80
N VAL A 652 -32.77 -7.17 -13.76
CA VAL A 652 -34.24 -7.02 -13.73
C VAL A 652 -34.92 -8.40 -13.82
N LEU A 653 -34.42 -9.30 -14.66
CA LEU A 653 -34.90 -10.68 -14.76
C LEU A 653 -34.71 -11.47 -13.46
N THR A 654 -33.53 -11.36 -12.85
CA THR A 654 -33.24 -12.01 -11.56
C THR A 654 -34.13 -11.46 -10.44
N PHE A 655 -34.43 -10.16 -10.46
CA PHE A 655 -35.36 -9.54 -9.52
C PHE A 655 -36.80 -10.02 -9.74
N ALA A 656 -37.24 -10.13 -11.00
CA ALA A 656 -38.56 -10.67 -11.36
C ALA A 656 -38.76 -12.12 -10.88
N MET A 657 -37.72 -12.97 -10.99
CA MET A 657 -37.72 -14.35 -10.51
C MET A 657 -37.92 -14.48 -8.98
N LYS A 658 -37.62 -13.44 -8.21
CA LYS A 658 -37.81 -13.42 -6.75
C LYS A 658 -39.24 -13.10 -6.31
N SER A 659 -40.18 -12.93 -7.24
CA SER A 659 -41.60 -12.68 -6.93
C SER A 659 -42.28 -13.95 -6.39
N THR A 660 -42.73 -13.93 -5.14
CA THR A 660 -43.33 -15.10 -4.46
C THR A 660 -44.67 -15.58 -5.03
N HIS A 661 -45.43 -14.72 -5.72
CA HIS A 661 -46.78 -15.04 -6.20
C HIS A 661 -47.05 -14.69 -7.66
N GLN A 662 -46.10 -14.03 -8.35
CA GLN A 662 -46.31 -13.49 -9.70
C GLN A 662 -45.03 -13.61 -10.57
N ALA A 663 -44.13 -14.56 -10.28
CA ALA A 663 -42.86 -14.73 -11.01
C ALA A 663 -43.07 -14.89 -12.52
N ASP A 664 -43.97 -15.78 -12.95
CA ASP A 664 -44.25 -16.02 -14.37
C ASP A 664 -44.74 -14.75 -15.10
N TYR A 665 -45.58 -13.96 -14.45
CA TYR A 665 -46.05 -12.68 -14.97
C TYR A 665 -44.89 -11.67 -15.10
N CYS A 666 -44.08 -11.51 -14.05
CA CYS A 666 -42.97 -10.57 -14.04
C CYS A 666 -41.89 -10.96 -15.06
N ILE A 667 -41.58 -12.25 -15.21
CA ILE A 667 -40.61 -12.75 -16.19
C ILE A 667 -41.11 -12.47 -17.62
N LYS A 668 -42.39 -12.72 -17.89
CA LYS A 668 -42.98 -12.43 -19.19
C LYS A 668 -42.93 -10.93 -19.51
N LEU A 669 -43.23 -10.08 -18.53
CA LEU A 669 -43.15 -8.63 -18.70
C LEU A 669 -41.71 -8.19 -19.02
N VAL A 670 -40.70 -8.73 -18.33
CA VAL A 670 -39.28 -8.43 -18.61
C VAL A 670 -38.84 -8.87 -20.00
N GLN A 671 -39.42 -9.94 -20.55
CA GLN A 671 -39.14 -10.34 -21.94
C GLN A 671 -39.70 -9.36 -22.98
N GLU A 672 -40.77 -8.65 -22.64
CA GLU A 672 -41.46 -7.68 -23.50
C GLU A 672 -40.90 -6.24 -23.34
N MET A 673 -40.03 -5.99 -22.35
CA MET A 673 -39.46 -4.65 -22.08
C MET A 673 -38.51 -4.19 -23.19
N PRO A 674 -38.64 -2.94 -23.68
CA PRO A 674 -37.66 -2.35 -24.59
C PRO A 674 -36.44 -1.86 -23.81
N PHE A 675 -35.42 -2.70 -23.64
CA PHE A 675 -34.19 -2.29 -22.94
C PHE A 675 -33.29 -1.36 -23.78
N SER A 676 -33.58 -1.21 -25.08
CA SER A 676 -32.95 -0.22 -25.95
C SER A 676 -33.96 0.42 -26.91
N SER A 677 -33.68 1.66 -27.31
CA SER A 677 -34.41 2.45 -28.31
C SER A 677 -34.35 1.83 -29.72
N GLY A 678 -33.26 1.12 -30.05
CA GLY A 678 -33.12 0.28 -31.24
C GLY A 678 -32.37 0.95 -32.39
N THR A 679 -31.04 0.90 -32.31
CA THR A 679 -30.11 0.95 -33.45
C THR A 679 -28.97 -0.01 -33.13
N ASP A 680 -28.98 -1.18 -33.78
CA ASP A 680 -27.82 -2.07 -33.80
C ASP A 680 -26.68 -1.35 -34.53
N HIS A 681 -25.74 -0.76 -33.80
CA HIS A 681 -24.48 -0.31 -34.39
C HIS A 681 -23.49 -1.48 -34.38
N GLU A 682 -23.27 -2.07 -35.56
CA GLU A 682 -21.97 -2.66 -35.91
C GLU A 682 -20.87 -1.66 -35.55
N GLU A 683 -19.71 -2.12 -35.08
CA GLU A 683 -18.56 -1.28 -34.72
C GLU A 683 -18.12 -0.41 -35.91
N THR A 684 -18.73 0.77 -36.04
CA THR A 684 -18.24 1.90 -36.82
C THR A 684 -17.97 3.02 -35.84
N TYR A 685 -16.67 3.27 -35.63
CA TYR A 685 -16.17 4.46 -34.98
C TYR A 685 -16.55 5.66 -35.87
N GLU A 686 -17.54 6.46 -35.48
CA GLU A 686 -17.78 7.76 -36.11
C GLU A 686 -16.78 8.77 -35.51
N GLU A 687 -16.04 9.46 -36.38
CA GLU A 687 -15.10 10.50 -35.98
C GLU A 687 -15.87 11.69 -35.36
N PRO A 688 -15.43 12.24 -34.22
CA PRO A 688 -16.05 13.44 -33.64
C PRO A 688 -15.95 14.66 -34.58
N ASP A 689 -17.02 15.47 -34.65
CA ASP A 689 -17.18 16.65 -35.52
C ASP A 689 -16.19 17.83 -35.26
N ASP A 690 -15.42 17.79 -34.17
CA ASP A 690 -14.35 18.78 -33.87
C ASP A 690 -12.97 18.12 -34.05
N ASP A 691 -12.33 18.45 -35.18
CA ASP A 691 -11.21 17.71 -35.75
C ASP A 691 -9.85 17.98 -35.06
N THR A 692 -9.82 18.86 -34.05
CA THR A 692 -8.55 19.34 -33.48
C THR A 692 -8.08 18.47 -32.30
N PRO A 693 -6.87 17.87 -32.36
CA PRO A 693 -6.34 17.05 -31.27
C PRO A 693 -6.17 17.83 -29.97
N ILE A 694 -6.44 17.16 -28.84
CA ILE A 694 -6.21 17.67 -27.49
C ILE A 694 -4.99 16.98 -26.90
N ILE A 695 -3.96 17.75 -26.59
CA ILE A 695 -2.77 17.26 -25.89
C ILE A 695 -3.06 17.27 -24.39
N TYR A 696 -2.78 16.17 -23.70
CA TYR A 696 -3.04 16.08 -22.26
C TYR A 696 -2.00 15.22 -21.52
N ASP A 697 -1.95 15.42 -20.22
CA ASP A 697 -1.17 14.65 -19.25
C ASP A 697 -1.92 14.62 -17.91
N VAL A 698 -1.68 13.59 -17.09
CA VAL A 698 -2.34 13.45 -15.77
C VAL A 698 -1.32 13.28 -14.65
N GLU A 699 -1.62 13.87 -13.49
CA GLU A 699 -0.82 13.64 -12.28
C GLU A 699 -1.67 13.18 -11.10
N VAL A 700 -1.14 12.23 -10.33
CA VAL A 700 -1.90 11.53 -9.27
C VAL A 700 -1.08 11.42 -7.99
N PHE A 701 -1.60 11.99 -6.90
CA PHE A 701 -1.12 11.89 -5.53
C PHE A 701 -2.24 11.39 -4.61
N PRO A 702 -1.96 10.99 -3.35
CA PRO A 702 -2.97 10.45 -2.43
C PRO A 702 -4.23 11.33 -2.27
N ASN A 703 -4.08 12.65 -2.27
CA ASN A 703 -5.16 13.63 -2.11
C ASN A 703 -5.43 14.51 -3.34
N LEU A 704 -4.64 14.40 -4.42
CA LEU A 704 -4.71 15.29 -5.57
C LEU A 704 -4.72 14.49 -6.88
N PHE A 705 -5.68 14.79 -7.74
CA PHE A 705 -5.75 14.29 -9.11
C PHE A 705 -5.82 15.47 -10.08
N LEU A 706 -4.85 15.58 -10.97
CA LEU A 706 -4.73 16.63 -11.97
C LEU A 706 -4.92 16.06 -13.37
N VAL A 707 -5.64 16.80 -14.20
CA VAL A 707 -5.67 16.57 -15.65
C VAL A 707 -5.41 17.91 -16.33
N ASN A 708 -4.27 18.04 -16.98
CA ASN A 708 -3.93 19.23 -17.73
C ASN A 708 -4.05 18.94 -19.21
N TRP A 709 -4.64 19.87 -19.95
CA TRP A 709 -4.84 19.68 -21.39
C TRP A 709 -4.86 20.99 -22.15
N LYS A 710 -4.55 20.91 -23.45
CA LYS A 710 -4.67 22.04 -24.38
C LYS A 710 -5.06 21.57 -25.77
N VAL A 711 -5.66 22.48 -26.54
CA VAL A 711 -5.85 22.28 -27.97
C VAL A 711 -4.48 22.37 -28.66
N ARG A 712 -4.14 21.44 -29.57
CA ARG A 712 -2.87 21.48 -30.31
C ARG A 712 -2.70 22.84 -31.01
N GLY A 713 -1.52 23.43 -30.89
CA GLY A 713 -1.18 24.77 -31.39
C GLY A 713 -1.64 25.93 -30.50
N ALA A 714 -2.46 25.70 -29.47
CA ALA A 714 -2.86 26.74 -28.55
C ALA A 714 -1.78 26.99 -27.47
N ASN A 715 -1.63 28.25 -27.06
CA ASN A 715 -0.70 28.63 -25.99
C ASN A 715 -1.29 28.42 -24.58
N LYS A 716 -2.62 28.38 -24.46
CA LYS A 716 -3.30 28.29 -23.16
C LYS A 716 -3.54 26.83 -22.78
N ILE A 717 -3.07 26.43 -21.60
CA ILE A 717 -3.32 25.13 -20.99
C ILE A 717 -4.45 25.27 -19.97
N GLN A 718 -5.36 24.29 -19.99
CA GLN A 718 -6.49 24.17 -19.08
C GLN A 718 -6.10 23.14 -18.01
N ARG A 719 -6.24 23.52 -16.75
CA ARG A 719 -5.90 22.69 -15.59
C ARG A 719 -7.17 22.25 -14.89
N MET A 720 -7.34 20.96 -14.67
CA MET A 720 -8.47 20.41 -13.93
C MET A 720 -7.96 19.83 -12.61
N ILE A 721 -8.37 20.44 -11.51
CA ILE A 721 -7.97 20.04 -10.16
C ILE A 721 -9.09 19.22 -9.53
N ASN A 722 -8.80 17.97 -9.19
CA ASN A 722 -9.75 16.99 -8.66
C ASN A 722 -11.06 16.90 -9.49
N PRO A 723 -10.98 16.74 -10.81
CA PRO A 723 -12.14 16.76 -11.68
C PRO A 723 -13.14 15.65 -11.31
N THR A 724 -14.42 16.00 -11.43
CA THR A 724 -15.54 15.08 -11.24
C THR A 724 -15.61 14.05 -12.38
N PRO A 725 -16.31 12.92 -12.18
CA PRO A 725 -16.49 11.92 -13.23
C PRO A 725 -17.08 12.49 -14.52
N ASN A 726 -18.05 13.42 -14.44
CA ASN A 726 -18.66 14.02 -15.62
C ASN A 726 -17.67 14.91 -16.38
N GLU A 727 -16.86 15.71 -15.68
CA GLU A 727 -15.86 16.57 -16.33
C GLU A 727 -14.79 15.77 -17.09
N ILE A 728 -14.45 14.57 -16.59
CA ILE A 728 -13.59 13.64 -17.34
C ILE A 728 -14.33 12.99 -18.50
N SER A 729 -15.60 12.60 -18.34
CA SER A 729 -16.42 12.10 -19.44
C SER A 729 -16.49 13.07 -20.62
N ASP A 730 -16.71 14.36 -20.35
CA ASP A 730 -16.77 15.40 -21.39
C ASP A 730 -15.41 15.58 -22.11
N LEU A 731 -14.29 15.37 -21.39
CA LEU A 731 -12.94 15.49 -21.95
C LEU A 731 -12.61 14.33 -22.91
N VAL A 732 -12.99 13.10 -22.55
CA VAL A 732 -12.66 11.89 -23.34
C VAL A 732 -13.47 11.75 -24.63
N GLU A 733 -14.52 12.55 -24.82
CA GLU A 733 -15.24 12.68 -26.10
C GLU A 733 -14.39 13.37 -27.19
N LYS A 734 -13.30 14.05 -26.81
CA LYS A 734 -12.37 14.73 -27.73
C LYS A 734 -11.25 13.80 -28.22
N LYS A 735 -10.54 14.20 -29.30
CA LYS A 735 -9.37 13.47 -29.81
C LYS A 735 -8.15 13.61 -28.88
N LEU A 736 -8.16 12.90 -27.75
CA LEU A 736 -7.11 12.96 -26.74
C LEU A 736 -5.79 12.33 -27.19
N VAL A 737 -4.69 13.03 -26.97
CA VAL A 737 -3.33 12.67 -27.34
C VAL A 737 -2.44 12.83 -26.11
N GLY A 738 -1.78 11.75 -25.72
CA GLY A 738 -0.81 11.76 -24.61
C GLY A 738 0.46 11.00 -24.94
N PHE A 739 1.36 10.93 -23.97
CA PHE A 739 2.64 10.21 -24.08
C PHE A 739 2.65 8.99 -23.16
N ASN A 740 2.72 7.78 -23.71
CA ASN A 740 2.59 6.52 -22.97
C ASN A 740 1.26 6.37 -22.22
N ASN A 741 0.24 7.08 -22.68
CA ASN A 741 -1.03 7.23 -22.01
C ASN A 741 -1.92 5.97 -22.09
N ARG A 742 -1.74 5.11 -23.11
CA ARG A 742 -2.51 3.86 -23.24
C ARG A 742 -2.28 2.90 -22.07
N ARG A 743 -1.12 2.98 -21.42
CA ARG A 743 -0.72 2.07 -20.35
C ARG A 743 -0.89 2.66 -18.96
N TYR A 744 -1.15 3.95 -18.84
CA TYR A 744 -1.23 4.64 -17.56
C TYR A 744 -2.42 5.60 -17.51
N ASP A 745 -2.33 6.76 -18.15
CA ASP A 745 -3.28 7.88 -18.03
C ASP A 745 -4.70 7.47 -18.37
N ASN A 746 -4.89 6.71 -19.46
CA ASN A 746 -6.21 6.22 -19.87
C ASN A 746 -6.89 5.42 -18.75
N HIS A 747 -6.13 4.61 -18.00
CA HIS A 747 -6.68 3.83 -16.90
C HIS A 747 -7.02 4.70 -15.69
N ILE A 748 -6.27 5.77 -15.44
CA ILE A 748 -6.57 6.75 -14.39
C ILE A 748 -7.84 7.53 -14.74
N LEU A 749 -7.94 8.04 -15.98
CA LEU A 749 -9.15 8.71 -16.49
C LEU A 749 -10.37 7.79 -16.39
N TYR A 750 -10.25 6.54 -16.86
CA TYR A 750 -11.33 5.56 -16.79
C TYR A 750 -11.74 5.23 -15.34
N GLY A 751 -10.78 5.09 -14.43
CA GLY A 751 -11.06 4.93 -13.00
C GLY A 751 -11.87 6.10 -12.43
N ARG A 752 -11.57 7.35 -12.85
CA ARG A 752 -12.35 8.52 -12.44
C ARG A 752 -13.78 8.47 -12.98
N ILE A 753 -13.97 8.07 -14.24
CA ILE A 753 -15.29 7.91 -14.88
C ILE A 753 -16.14 6.88 -14.10
N LEU A 754 -15.52 5.80 -13.61
CA LEU A 754 -16.17 4.80 -12.75
C LEU A 754 -16.49 5.30 -11.32
N GLY A 755 -16.07 6.52 -10.95
CA GLY A 755 -16.35 7.14 -9.67
C GLY A 755 -15.29 6.91 -8.59
N TYR A 756 -14.06 6.54 -8.97
CA TYR A 756 -12.98 6.33 -7.99
C TYR A 756 -12.63 7.66 -7.30
N SER A 757 -12.37 7.59 -5.99
CA SER A 757 -11.82 8.69 -5.20
C SER A 757 -10.32 8.91 -5.49
N ASN A 758 -9.76 10.05 -5.07
CA ASN A 758 -8.34 10.40 -5.31
C ASN A 758 -7.40 9.32 -4.78
N ILE A 759 -7.64 8.83 -3.56
CA ILE A 759 -6.83 7.78 -2.95
C ILE A 759 -6.93 6.45 -3.71
N GLN A 760 -8.10 6.12 -4.26
CA GLN A 760 -8.28 4.93 -5.10
C GLN A 760 -7.54 5.07 -6.44
N LEU A 761 -7.54 6.26 -7.05
CA LEU A 761 -6.73 6.53 -8.25
C LEU A 761 -5.23 6.44 -7.96
N TYR A 762 -4.77 6.96 -6.82
CA TYR A 762 -3.39 6.84 -6.40
C TYR A 762 -2.98 5.36 -6.21
N HIS A 763 -3.83 4.55 -5.57
CA HIS A 763 -3.59 3.12 -5.47
C HIS A 763 -3.56 2.41 -6.82
N LEU A 764 -4.46 2.78 -7.75
CA LEU A 764 -4.43 2.27 -9.13
C LEU A 764 -3.13 2.64 -9.83
N SER A 765 -2.71 3.91 -9.74
CA SER A 765 -1.45 4.40 -10.29
C SER A 765 -0.25 3.60 -9.75
N ARG A 766 -0.16 3.38 -8.43
CA ARG A 766 0.87 2.51 -7.83
C ARG A 766 0.87 1.10 -8.40
N LYS A 767 -0.30 0.51 -8.61
CA LYS A 767 -0.40 -0.84 -9.19
C LYS A 767 0.14 -0.85 -10.63
N ILE A 768 -0.14 0.18 -11.42
CA ILE A 768 0.34 0.30 -12.80
C ILE A 768 1.86 0.52 -12.83
N ILE A 769 2.39 1.49 -12.08
CA ILE A 769 3.83 1.83 -12.05
C ILE A 769 4.68 0.66 -11.56
N ASN A 770 4.21 -0.10 -10.58
CA ASN A 770 4.91 -1.27 -10.06
C ASN A 770 4.66 -2.55 -10.88
N ASN A 771 3.99 -2.45 -12.06
CA ASN A 771 3.63 -3.57 -12.92
C ASN A 771 2.85 -4.71 -12.21
N LEU A 772 2.02 -4.36 -11.21
CA LEU A 772 1.23 -5.32 -10.42
C LEU A 772 -0.06 -5.76 -11.12
N ILE A 773 -0.47 -5.03 -12.16
CA ILE A 773 -1.60 -5.34 -13.03
C ILE A 773 -1.04 -5.74 -14.41
N LYS A 774 -1.28 -6.98 -14.85
CA LYS A 774 -0.84 -7.49 -16.17
C LYS A 774 -1.62 -6.87 -17.32
N GLU A 775 -2.93 -6.67 -17.15
CA GLU A 775 -3.83 -6.01 -18.12
C GLU A 775 -4.75 -5.06 -17.34
N GLY A 776 -4.72 -3.76 -17.67
CA GLY A 776 -5.62 -2.77 -17.06
C GLY A 776 -7.04 -2.87 -17.62
N PHE A 777 -7.93 -1.92 -17.29
CA PHE A 777 -9.29 -1.86 -17.84
C PHE A 777 -9.27 -1.96 -19.38
N ARG A 778 -9.97 -2.95 -19.93
CA ARG A 778 -9.94 -3.25 -21.37
C ARG A 778 -10.45 -2.07 -22.19
N GLU A 779 -11.48 -1.42 -21.69
CA GLU A 779 -12.17 -0.27 -22.28
C GLU A 779 -11.27 0.97 -22.30
N ALA A 780 -10.36 1.10 -21.32
CA ALA A 780 -9.46 2.26 -21.22
C ALA A 780 -8.41 2.30 -22.35
N TYR A 781 -7.99 1.16 -22.90
CA TYR A 781 -6.95 1.14 -23.95
C TYR A 781 -7.32 1.91 -25.23
N ASN A 782 -8.61 2.19 -25.45
CA ASN A 782 -9.10 2.94 -26.61
C ASN A 782 -9.73 4.30 -26.23
N LEU A 783 -9.55 4.76 -25.00
CA LEU A 783 -10.09 6.03 -24.51
C LEU A 783 -9.48 7.27 -25.20
N SER A 784 -8.26 7.14 -25.72
CA SER A 784 -7.52 8.20 -26.40
C SER A 784 -7.54 8.04 -27.92
N TYR A 785 -7.24 9.11 -28.66
CA TYR A 785 -7.09 9.09 -30.12
C TYR A 785 -5.80 8.36 -30.56
N THR A 786 -4.69 8.60 -29.87
CA THR A 786 -3.43 7.85 -30.07
C THR A 786 -2.50 8.01 -28.87
N ASP A 787 -1.36 7.34 -28.91
CA ASP A 787 -0.27 7.40 -27.93
C ASP A 787 1.06 7.61 -28.65
N ILE A 788 1.73 8.74 -28.36
CA ILE A 788 3.00 9.12 -28.99
C ILE A 788 4.09 8.09 -28.73
N TYR A 789 4.15 7.56 -27.51
CA TYR A 789 5.17 6.58 -27.15
C TYR A 789 4.99 5.29 -27.95
N ASP A 790 3.77 4.90 -28.34
CA ASP A 790 3.51 3.68 -29.12
C ASP A 790 4.01 3.79 -30.57
N PHE A 791 3.79 4.93 -31.24
CA PHE A 791 4.20 5.08 -32.65
C PHE A 791 5.65 5.53 -32.84
N ALA A 792 6.27 6.21 -31.88
CA ALA A 792 7.66 6.68 -31.99
C ALA A 792 8.64 5.53 -32.29
N ALA A 793 9.44 5.59 -33.36
CA ALA A 793 10.45 4.55 -33.59
C ALA A 793 11.55 4.56 -32.52
N LYS A 794 11.96 5.75 -32.06
CA LYS A 794 12.91 5.91 -30.94
C LYS A 794 12.17 5.83 -29.61
N LYS A 795 12.32 4.71 -28.89
CA LYS A 795 11.69 4.49 -27.58
C LYS A 795 12.52 5.10 -26.45
N GLN A 796 12.09 6.24 -25.91
CA GLN A 796 12.67 6.88 -24.73
C GLN A 796 11.61 7.61 -23.90
N SER A 797 11.93 7.99 -22.65
CA SER A 797 11.00 8.72 -21.78
C SER A 797 10.79 10.16 -22.27
N LEU A 798 9.66 10.77 -21.92
CA LEU A 798 9.36 12.17 -22.24
C LEU A 798 10.48 13.11 -21.75
N LYS A 799 10.98 12.89 -20.52
CA LYS A 799 12.12 13.64 -19.97
C LYS A 799 13.42 13.54 -20.79
N LYS A 800 13.67 12.41 -21.46
CA LYS A 800 14.83 12.29 -22.37
C LYS A 800 14.60 13.05 -23.68
N TRP A 801 13.37 13.04 -24.17
CA TRP A 801 12.99 13.87 -25.30
C TRP A 801 13.12 15.36 -25.00
N GLU A 802 12.71 15.81 -23.81
CA GLU A 802 12.86 17.21 -23.39
C GLU A 802 14.32 17.66 -23.52
N ILE A 803 15.25 16.86 -22.98
CA ILE A 803 16.69 17.15 -23.02
C ILE A 803 17.23 17.17 -24.46
N GLU A 804 16.84 16.18 -25.26
CA GLU A 804 17.31 16.04 -26.65
C GLU A 804 16.80 17.16 -27.56
N LEU A 805 15.58 17.61 -27.34
CA LEU A 805 14.93 18.66 -28.14
C LEU A 805 15.13 20.07 -27.55
N GLY A 806 15.90 20.22 -26.47
CA GLY A 806 16.13 21.51 -25.81
C GLY A 806 14.85 22.15 -25.24
N ILE A 807 13.90 21.33 -24.80
CA ILE A 807 12.64 21.77 -24.16
C ILE A 807 12.93 22.02 -22.68
N HIS A 808 12.21 22.97 -22.07
CA HIS A 808 12.30 23.23 -20.64
C HIS A 808 12.16 21.93 -19.85
N HIS A 809 13.15 21.66 -19.00
CA HIS A 809 13.23 20.41 -18.27
C HIS A 809 13.20 20.69 -16.77
N LYS A 810 12.17 20.18 -16.10
CA LYS A 810 12.00 20.29 -14.66
C LYS A 810 11.47 18.98 -14.11
N GLU A 811 11.95 18.58 -12.93
CA GLU A 811 11.37 17.49 -12.14
C GLU A 811 10.77 18.05 -10.84
N LEU A 812 9.58 17.58 -10.49
CA LEU A 812 8.90 17.97 -9.26
C LEU A 812 9.64 17.33 -8.07
N GLY A 813 10.09 18.15 -7.12
CA GLY A 813 10.86 17.71 -5.95
C GLY A 813 10.02 17.09 -4.83
N LEU A 814 8.70 17.01 -5.00
CA LEU A 814 7.76 16.49 -4.01
C LEU A 814 7.75 14.96 -3.98
N PRO A 815 7.65 14.33 -2.79
CA PRO A 815 7.47 12.90 -2.67
C PRO A 815 6.09 12.50 -3.23
N TRP A 816 6.11 11.67 -4.28
CA TRP A 816 4.91 11.22 -5.00
C TRP A 816 3.96 10.37 -4.13
N ASP A 817 4.45 9.80 -3.03
CA ASP A 817 3.71 8.96 -2.10
C ASP A 817 3.11 9.69 -0.90
N GLU A 818 3.31 11.00 -0.80
CA GLU A 818 2.74 11.84 0.24
C GLU A 818 1.63 12.75 -0.32
N PRO A 819 0.63 13.13 0.49
CA PRO A 819 -0.37 14.11 0.08
C PRO A 819 0.28 15.47 -0.20
N VAL A 820 -0.19 16.13 -1.27
CA VAL A 820 0.28 17.47 -1.66
C VAL A 820 -0.47 18.53 -0.84
N PRO A 821 0.22 19.46 -0.15
CA PRO A 821 -0.43 20.60 0.49
C PRO A 821 -1.28 21.41 -0.51
N GLU A 822 -2.48 21.84 -0.11
CA GLU A 822 -3.44 22.50 -1.03
C GLU A 822 -2.87 23.77 -1.65
N GLU A 823 -2.05 24.51 -0.90
CA GLU A 823 -1.35 25.71 -1.36
C GLU A 823 -0.36 25.45 -2.50
N MET A 824 0.10 24.20 -2.65
CA MET A 824 1.03 23.78 -3.71
C MET A 824 0.30 23.20 -4.93
N TRP A 825 -1.02 22.98 -4.89
CA TRP A 825 -1.75 22.34 -6.00
C TRP A 825 -1.60 23.09 -7.31
N GLU A 826 -1.64 24.42 -7.29
CA GLU A 826 -1.43 25.25 -8.47
C GLU A 826 0.01 25.17 -9.01
N GLU A 827 1.00 24.98 -8.14
CA GLU A 827 2.39 24.79 -8.54
C GLU A 827 2.60 23.41 -9.17
N VAL A 828 1.99 22.36 -8.61
CA VAL A 828 2.00 21.00 -9.19
C VAL A 828 1.22 20.97 -10.51
N ALA A 829 0.11 21.70 -10.62
CA ALA A 829 -0.59 21.85 -11.89
C ALA A 829 0.26 22.62 -12.91
N ALA A 830 0.95 23.69 -12.51
CA ALA A 830 1.90 24.37 -13.39
C ALA A 830 3.10 23.49 -13.79
N TYR A 831 3.46 22.50 -12.98
CA TYR A 831 4.47 21.52 -13.33
C TYR A 831 4.01 20.61 -14.47
N CYS A 832 2.80 20.03 -14.36
CA CYS A 832 2.19 19.15 -15.36
C CYS A 832 1.96 19.86 -16.71
N ASP A 833 1.81 21.20 -16.73
CA ASP A 833 1.80 21.99 -17.98
C ASP A 833 3.04 21.74 -18.85
N ASN A 834 4.22 21.53 -18.23
CA ASN A 834 5.45 21.28 -18.98
C ASN A 834 5.38 19.97 -19.75
N ASP A 835 4.81 18.92 -19.15
CA ASP A 835 4.64 17.62 -19.79
C ASP A 835 3.64 17.69 -20.95
N VAL A 836 2.58 18.49 -20.85
CA VAL A 836 1.66 18.77 -21.97
C VAL A 836 2.38 19.49 -23.12
N ILE A 837 3.24 20.48 -22.82
CA ILE A 837 4.02 21.21 -23.84
C ILE A 837 5.06 20.29 -24.49
N ALA A 838 5.77 19.49 -23.68
CA ALA A 838 6.76 18.55 -24.17
C ALA A 838 6.11 17.49 -25.07
N THR A 839 4.96 16.96 -24.67
CA THR A 839 4.17 15.98 -25.44
C THR A 839 3.83 16.50 -26.83
N GLU A 840 3.39 17.76 -26.95
CA GLU A 840 3.13 18.38 -28.26
C GLU A 840 4.40 18.52 -29.10
N LYS A 841 5.49 19.05 -28.54
CA LYS A 841 6.75 19.23 -29.27
C LYS A 841 7.35 17.91 -29.73
N VAL A 842 7.19 16.84 -28.94
CA VAL A 842 7.62 15.50 -29.33
C VAL A 842 6.75 14.95 -30.46
N TRP A 843 5.44 15.21 -30.44
CA TRP A 843 4.60 14.88 -31.59
C TRP A 843 5.10 15.59 -32.84
N ASP A 844 5.35 16.91 -32.77
CA ASP A 844 5.81 17.70 -33.92
C ASP A 844 7.17 17.21 -34.44
N HIS A 845 8.09 16.84 -33.53
CA HIS A 845 9.37 16.23 -33.91
C HIS A 845 9.22 14.86 -34.61
N LEU A 846 8.18 14.10 -34.25
CA LEU A 846 7.91 12.75 -34.74
C LEU A 846 6.87 12.75 -35.88
N GLU A 847 6.75 13.84 -36.64
CA GLU A 847 5.80 13.97 -37.74
C GLU A 847 5.92 12.82 -38.75
N ALA A 848 7.15 12.44 -39.13
CA ALA A 848 7.39 11.31 -40.03
C ALA A 848 6.94 9.95 -39.45
N ASP A 849 7.12 9.72 -38.15
CA ASP A 849 6.62 8.51 -37.48
C ASP A 849 5.09 8.50 -37.39
N TRP A 850 4.48 9.68 -37.21
CA TRP A 850 3.03 9.84 -37.20
C TRP A 850 2.41 9.59 -38.59
N GLU A 851 2.97 10.14 -39.65
CA GLU A 851 2.56 9.85 -41.03
C GLU A 851 2.67 8.35 -41.33
N ALA A 852 3.81 7.74 -40.95
CA ALA A 852 4.01 6.30 -41.08
C ALA A 852 2.95 5.50 -40.31
N ARG A 853 2.54 5.97 -39.12
CA ARG A 853 1.47 5.36 -38.32
C ARG A 853 0.12 5.45 -39.03
N GLN A 854 -0.23 6.59 -39.60
CA GLN A 854 -1.47 6.76 -40.36
C GLN A 854 -1.53 5.81 -41.56
N ILE A 855 -0.42 5.70 -42.29
CA ILE A 855 -0.28 4.76 -43.42
C ILE A 855 -0.44 3.31 -42.96
N LEU A 856 0.26 2.88 -41.90
CA LEU A 856 0.12 1.52 -41.38
C LEU A 856 -1.30 1.20 -40.90
N ALA A 857 -1.94 2.14 -40.21
CA ALA A 857 -3.31 2.01 -39.72
C ALA A 857 -4.30 1.82 -40.88
N ALA A 858 -4.16 2.63 -41.94
CA ALA A 858 -4.95 2.54 -43.15
C ALA A 858 -4.74 1.21 -43.90
N ILE A 859 -3.48 0.76 -44.07
CA ILE A 859 -3.17 -0.53 -44.71
C ILE A 859 -3.75 -1.70 -43.89
N ALA A 860 -3.72 -1.60 -42.55
CA ALA A 860 -4.26 -2.63 -41.66
C ALA A 860 -5.79 -2.61 -41.56
N GLY A 861 -6.45 -1.51 -41.91
CA GLY A 861 -7.87 -1.28 -41.66
C GLY A 861 -8.19 -1.17 -40.17
N LEU A 862 -7.32 -0.55 -39.38
CA LEU A 862 -7.47 -0.39 -37.93
C LEU A 862 -7.28 1.08 -37.53
N PRO A 863 -7.83 1.53 -36.38
CA PRO A 863 -7.63 2.90 -35.92
C PRO A 863 -6.16 3.22 -35.64
N VAL A 864 -5.79 4.49 -35.80
CA VAL A 864 -4.44 5.03 -35.49
C VAL A 864 -4.02 4.83 -34.03
N ASN A 865 -4.97 4.59 -33.11
CA ASN A 865 -4.63 4.22 -31.73
C ASN A 865 -4.08 2.79 -31.60
N SER A 866 -4.39 1.89 -32.55
CA SER A 866 -4.02 0.47 -32.45
C SER A 866 -2.51 0.25 -32.46
N SER A 867 -1.96 -0.42 -31.43
CA SER A 867 -0.51 -0.61 -31.29
C SER A 867 0.20 -1.08 -32.57
N THR A 868 1.46 -0.68 -32.76
CA THR A 868 2.26 -1.06 -33.95
C THR A 868 2.30 -2.58 -34.15
N ASN A 869 2.34 -3.35 -33.06
CA ASN A 869 2.29 -4.81 -33.08
C ASN A 869 0.95 -5.35 -33.60
N LYS A 870 -0.17 -4.73 -33.19
CA LYS A 870 -1.52 -5.10 -33.65
C LYS A 870 -1.70 -4.78 -35.14
N LEU A 871 -1.26 -3.60 -35.59
CA LEU A 871 -1.28 -3.22 -37.00
C LEU A 871 -0.47 -4.23 -37.84
N THR A 872 0.76 -4.51 -37.42
CA THR A 872 1.66 -5.44 -38.13
C THR A 872 1.07 -6.85 -38.21
N THR A 873 0.53 -7.36 -37.09
CA THR A 873 -0.11 -8.68 -37.04
C THR A 873 -1.34 -8.74 -37.95
N GLN A 874 -2.15 -7.68 -37.97
CA GLN A 874 -3.32 -7.57 -38.85
C GLN A 874 -2.93 -7.57 -40.34
N ILE A 875 -1.84 -6.87 -40.70
CA ILE A 875 -1.33 -6.86 -42.06
C ILE A 875 -0.81 -8.24 -42.47
N ILE A 876 -0.11 -8.97 -41.60
CA ILE A 876 0.45 -10.29 -41.96
C ILE A 876 -0.65 -11.36 -42.00
N PHE A 877 -1.49 -11.44 -40.96
CA PHE A 877 -2.43 -12.54 -40.75
C PHE A 877 -3.89 -12.25 -41.13
N GLN A 878 -4.23 -11.03 -41.57
CA GLN A 878 -5.57 -10.67 -42.04
C GLN A 878 -6.68 -10.93 -41.01
N GLY A 879 -6.43 -10.62 -39.73
CA GLY A 879 -7.40 -10.85 -38.67
C GLY A 879 -7.56 -12.30 -38.23
N GLN A 880 -6.73 -13.23 -38.74
CA GLN A 880 -6.72 -14.61 -38.27
C GLN A 880 -6.29 -14.67 -36.80
N ARG A 881 -7.13 -15.26 -35.94
CA ARG A 881 -6.91 -15.26 -34.47
C ARG A 881 -6.00 -16.39 -34.00
N ASP A 882 -6.09 -17.56 -34.62
CA ASP A 882 -5.23 -18.72 -34.29
C ASP A 882 -3.93 -18.69 -35.10
N THR A 883 -3.11 -17.66 -34.95
CA THR A 883 -1.87 -17.51 -35.74
C THR A 883 -0.86 -18.63 -35.44
N GLN A 884 -0.82 -19.08 -34.18
CA GLN A 884 0.13 -20.06 -33.64
C GLN A 884 0.19 -21.39 -34.43
N LYS A 885 -0.96 -21.87 -34.94
CA LYS A 885 -1.00 -23.14 -35.70
C LYS A 885 -0.33 -23.07 -37.07
N TYR A 886 -0.08 -21.88 -37.58
CA TYR A 886 0.56 -21.66 -38.88
C TYR A 886 2.07 -21.43 -38.76
N LEU A 887 2.56 -21.16 -37.54
CA LEU A 887 3.98 -20.92 -37.31
C LEU A 887 4.80 -22.18 -37.59
N GLN A 888 5.89 -22.00 -38.33
CA GLN A 888 6.81 -23.07 -38.67
C GLN A 888 8.06 -22.94 -37.81
N TYR A 889 8.43 -24.03 -37.13
CA TYR A 889 9.71 -24.13 -36.45
C TYR A 889 10.66 -24.96 -37.31
N THR A 890 11.85 -24.44 -37.53
CA THR A 890 12.93 -25.13 -38.25
C THR A 890 14.06 -25.44 -37.28
N ASP A 891 14.51 -26.69 -37.26
CA ASP A 891 15.73 -27.07 -36.55
C ASP A 891 16.95 -26.61 -37.38
N LEU A 892 17.66 -25.60 -36.88
CA LEU A 892 18.81 -25.04 -37.60
C LEU A 892 19.99 -26.02 -37.72
N SER A 893 20.04 -27.10 -36.93
CA SER A 893 21.10 -28.10 -37.04
C SER A 893 21.04 -28.90 -38.35
N GLU A 894 19.86 -28.96 -38.99
CA GLU A 894 19.69 -29.55 -40.33
C GLU A 894 20.29 -28.66 -41.42
N MET A 895 20.27 -27.35 -41.23
CA MET A 895 20.81 -26.37 -42.18
C MET A 895 22.30 -26.07 -41.95
N PHE A 896 22.74 -26.12 -40.69
CA PHE A 896 24.11 -25.85 -40.26
C PHE A 896 24.66 -27.06 -39.49
N PRO A 897 25.14 -28.10 -40.19
CA PRO A 897 25.61 -29.33 -39.56
C PRO A 897 26.70 -29.06 -38.50
N GLY A 898 26.44 -29.48 -37.25
CA GLY A 898 27.33 -29.27 -36.11
C GLY A 898 26.97 -28.08 -35.22
N TYR A 899 25.92 -27.32 -35.55
CA TYR A 899 25.32 -26.34 -34.63
C TYR A 899 24.64 -27.05 -33.46
N LYS A 900 24.80 -26.48 -32.25
CA LYS A 900 24.20 -26.98 -31.01
C LYS A 900 23.66 -25.84 -30.16
N TYR A 901 22.49 -26.05 -29.56
CA TYR A 901 21.92 -25.20 -28.53
C TYR A 901 21.73 -25.99 -27.24
N GLU A 902 22.52 -25.69 -26.21
CA GLU A 902 22.50 -26.39 -24.92
C GLU A 902 22.62 -25.36 -23.78
N TYR A 903 21.81 -25.51 -22.72
CA TYR A 903 21.84 -24.65 -21.52
C TYR A 903 21.77 -23.13 -21.78
N GLY A 904 21.02 -22.72 -22.82
CA GLY A 904 20.88 -21.29 -23.17
C GLY A 904 22.07 -20.72 -23.94
N LYS A 905 23.02 -21.56 -24.39
CA LYS A 905 24.15 -21.17 -25.21
C LYS A 905 24.11 -21.87 -26.56
N SER A 906 24.37 -21.11 -27.62
CA SER A 906 24.45 -21.65 -28.98
C SER A 906 25.90 -21.68 -29.44
N THR A 907 26.32 -22.82 -29.98
CA THR A 907 27.69 -23.03 -30.46
C THR A 907 27.69 -23.59 -31.86
N TYR A 908 28.60 -23.11 -32.71
CA TYR A 908 28.79 -23.59 -34.07
C TYR A 908 30.24 -23.36 -34.52
N ARG A 909 30.84 -24.36 -35.18
CA ARG A 909 32.26 -24.35 -35.60
C ARG A 909 33.26 -23.97 -34.50
N GLY A 910 32.92 -24.25 -33.24
CA GLY A 910 33.76 -23.93 -32.07
C GLY A 910 33.55 -22.53 -31.49
N GLU A 911 32.56 -21.79 -31.97
CA GLU A 911 32.29 -20.41 -31.61
C GLU A 911 30.94 -20.26 -30.92
N GLU A 912 30.87 -19.41 -29.89
CA GLU A 912 29.62 -19.07 -29.20
C GLU A 912 28.90 -17.95 -29.96
N VAL A 913 27.60 -18.13 -30.21
CA VAL A 913 26.79 -17.22 -31.02
C VAL A 913 25.67 -16.63 -30.16
N GLY A 914 25.58 -15.30 -30.09
CA GLY A 914 24.61 -14.59 -29.24
C GLY A 914 23.18 -14.58 -29.76
N GLU A 915 22.20 -14.20 -28.91
CA GLU A 915 20.76 -14.07 -29.26
C GLU A 915 20.48 -12.88 -30.21
N GLY A 916 21.37 -11.88 -30.24
CA GLY A 916 21.23 -10.64 -31.04
C GLY A 916 22.02 -10.60 -32.35
N GLY A 917 22.61 -11.73 -32.75
CA GLY A 917 23.50 -11.83 -33.92
C GLY A 917 24.89 -12.34 -33.55
N TYR A 918 25.76 -12.44 -34.56
CA TYR A 918 27.16 -12.83 -34.40
C TYR A 918 28.05 -11.58 -34.34
N VAL A 919 28.98 -11.56 -33.40
CA VAL A 919 29.98 -10.50 -33.26
C VAL A 919 31.37 -11.12 -33.26
N TYR A 920 32.23 -10.61 -34.13
CA TYR A 920 33.64 -11.00 -34.21
C TYR A 920 34.48 -9.74 -34.34
N ALA A 921 35.62 -9.69 -33.69
CA ALA A 921 36.50 -8.52 -33.71
C ALA A 921 37.96 -8.91 -33.62
N GLU A 922 38.78 -8.26 -34.43
CA GLU A 922 40.25 -8.23 -34.32
C GLU A 922 40.68 -6.79 -34.02
N PRO A 923 40.69 -6.39 -32.72
CA PRO A 923 41.04 -5.03 -32.33
C PRO A 923 42.40 -4.62 -32.86
N GLY A 924 42.48 -3.40 -33.41
CA GLY A 924 43.68 -2.91 -34.08
C GLY A 924 43.38 -1.81 -35.08
N TYR A 925 44.46 -1.28 -35.65
CA TYR A 925 44.44 -0.32 -36.74
C TYR A 925 44.46 -1.05 -38.08
N HIS A 926 43.49 -0.73 -38.94
CA HIS A 926 43.26 -1.34 -40.23
C HIS A 926 43.13 -0.26 -41.31
N GLU A 927 43.66 -0.50 -42.49
CA GLU A 927 43.60 0.41 -43.64
C GLU A 927 42.76 -0.22 -44.77
N ASN A 928 42.19 0.64 -45.62
CA ASN A 928 41.39 0.25 -46.79
C ASN A 928 40.34 -0.84 -46.47
N VAL A 929 39.42 -0.52 -45.55
CA VAL A 929 38.46 -1.47 -45.01
C VAL A 929 37.13 -1.36 -45.77
N ALA A 930 36.78 -2.40 -46.53
CA ALA A 930 35.45 -2.48 -47.14
C ALA A 930 34.41 -2.89 -46.10
N LEU A 931 33.33 -2.12 -46.02
CA LEU A 931 32.13 -2.42 -45.24
C LEU A 931 31.06 -2.98 -46.17
N LEU A 932 30.77 -4.26 -46.00
CA LEU A 932 29.72 -4.97 -46.74
C LEU A 932 28.59 -5.32 -45.79
N ASP A 933 27.37 -4.91 -46.13
CA ASP A 933 26.20 -5.05 -45.26
C ASP A 933 25.07 -5.86 -45.92
N ILE A 934 24.31 -6.64 -45.15
CA ILE A 934 23.17 -7.39 -45.65
C ILE A 934 21.93 -6.50 -45.63
N ALA A 935 21.37 -6.20 -46.81
CA ALA A 935 20.27 -5.25 -46.98
C ALA A 935 19.02 -5.48 -46.08
N SER A 936 18.73 -6.73 -45.66
CA SER A 936 17.64 -7.08 -44.74
C SER A 936 17.81 -8.48 -44.12
N MET A 937 18.78 -8.67 -43.21
CA MET A 937 19.10 -10.01 -42.68
C MET A 937 17.92 -10.71 -41.98
N HIS A 938 17.30 -10.10 -40.96
CA HIS A 938 16.21 -10.74 -40.21
C HIS A 938 14.95 -10.99 -41.06
N PRO A 939 14.44 -10.02 -41.85
CA PRO A 939 13.31 -10.27 -42.74
C PRO A 939 13.57 -11.41 -43.74
N THR A 940 14.77 -11.47 -44.29
CA THR A 940 15.18 -12.55 -45.20
C THR A 940 15.27 -13.90 -44.50
N SER A 941 15.68 -13.91 -43.23
CA SER A 941 15.71 -15.14 -42.42
C SER A 941 14.29 -15.65 -42.14
N ILE A 942 13.34 -14.76 -41.80
CA ILE A 942 11.91 -15.10 -41.64
C ILE A 942 11.34 -15.71 -42.92
N GLU A 943 11.63 -15.09 -44.07
CA GLU A 943 11.22 -15.56 -45.39
C GLU A 943 11.79 -16.95 -45.72
N ASN A 944 13.09 -17.15 -45.55
CA ASN A 944 13.74 -18.42 -45.85
C ASN A 944 13.33 -19.56 -44.91
N LEU A 945 12.99 -19.24 -43.66
CA LEU A 945 12.49 -20.22 -42.69
C LEU A 945 10.99 -20.50 -42.86
N GLN A 946 10.29 -19.79 -43.75
CA GLN A 946 8.83 -19.89 -43.91
C GLN A 946 8.08 -19.76 -42.58
N LEU A 947 8.56 -18.85 -41.71
CA LEU A 947 8.22 -18.83 -40.29
C LEU A 947 6.71 -18.70 -40.00
N PHE A 948 5.96 -18.07 -40.90
CA PHE A 948 4.51 -17.85 -40.76
C PHE A 948 3.67 -18.78 -41.65
N GLY A 949 4.28 -19.85 -42.17
CA GLY A 949 3.63 -20.81 -43.06
C GLY A 949 3.05 -20.11 -44.31
N PRO A 950 1.75 -20.32 -44.63
CA PRO A 950 1.13 -19.70 -45.81
C PRO A 950 1.12 -18.16 -45.77
N TYR A 951 1.24 -17.55 -44.58
CA TYR A 951 1.26 -16.10 -44.41
C TYR A 951 2.65 -15.48 -44.61
N THR A 952 3.71 -16.30 -44.70
CA THR A 952 5.08 -15.80 -44.99
C THR A 952 5.09 -15.02 -46.30
N LYS A 953 4.31 -15.44 -47.31
CA LYS A 953 4.18 -14.72 -48.58
C LYS A 953 3.80 -13.25 -48.39
N ARG A 954 2.89 -12.96 -47.47
CA ARG A 954 2.42 -11.58 -47.21
C ARG A 954 3.49 -10.75 -46.50
N TYR A 955 4.27 -11.37 -45.62
CA TYR A 955 5.46 -10.75 -45.04
C TYR A 955 6.54 -10.47 -46.10
N SER A 956 6.79 -11.40 -47.02
CA SER A 956 7.68 -11.20 -48.17
C SER A 956 7.20 -10.06 -49.08
N GLU A 957 5.88 -9.92 -49.28
CA GLU A 957 5.28 -8.81 -50.01
C GLU A 957 5.57 -7.46 -49.35
N LEU A 958 5.49 -7.34 -48.01
CA LEU A 958 5.88 -6.12 -47.29
C LEU A 958 7.35 -5.75 -47.53
N LYS A 959 8.26 -6.74 -47.39
CA LYS A 959 9.68 -6.57 -47.66
C LYS A 959 9.91 -6.12 -49.11
N LYS A 960 9.27 -6.78 -50.07
CA LYS A 960 9.40 -6.49 -51.49
C LYS A 960 8.86 -5.09 -51.83
N ALA A 961 7.70 -4.71 -51.31
CA ALA A 961 7.16 -3.36 -51.49
C ALA A 961 8.15 -2.29 -51.04
N ARG A 962 8.72 -2.44 -49.83
CA ARG A 962 9.73 -1.51 -49.32
C ARG A 962 10.92 -1.37 -50.26
N ILE A 963 11.43 -2.49 -50.79
CA ILE A 963 12.57 -2.49 -51.73
C ILE A 963 12.20 -1.77 -53.03
N LEU A 964 11.05 -2.09 -53.64
CA LEU A 964 10.62 -1.45 -54.88
C LEU A 964 10.42 0.06 -54.73
N ILE A 965 9.86 0.50 -53.60
CA ILE A 965 9.69 1.93 -53.29
C ILE A 965 11.06 2.61 -53.19
N LYS A 966 12.03 2.01 -52.47
CA LYS A 966 13.40 2.55 -52.36
C LYS A 966 14.11 2.64 -53.72
N HIS A 967 13.83 1.74 -54.65
CA HIS A 967 14.39 1.77 -56.01
C HIS A 967 13.53 2.55 -57.03
N LYS A 968 12.45 3.19 -56.59
CA LYS A 968 11.49 3.94 -57.42
C LYS A 968 10.82 3.10 -58.52
N GLU A 969 10.63 1.80 -58.28
CA GLU A 969 9.91 0.87 -59.17
C GLU A 969 8.40 0.86 -58.87
N LEU A 970 7.74 2.01 -59.07
CA LEU A 970 6.38 2.29 -58.54
C LEU A 970 5.27 1.43 -59.18
N ASP A 971 5.37 1.11 -60.48
CA ASP A 971 4.36 0.29 -61.19
C ASP A 971 4.25 -1.12 -60.63
N GLU A 972 5.39 -1.70 -60.21
CA GLU A 972 5.43 -3.01 -59.58
C GLU A 972 5.01 -2.93 -58.11
N ALA A 973 5.39 -1.86 -57.40
CA ALA A 973 4.94 -1.62 -56.02
C ALA A 973 3.40 -1.53 -55.92
N ARG A 974 2.74 -0.92 -56.92
CA ARG A 974 1.28 -0.78 -56.99
C ARG A 974 0.54 -2.12 -57.02
N LYS A 975 1.18 -3.20 -57.47
CA LYS A 975 0.57 -4.54 -57.58
C LYS A 975 0.69 -5.35 -56.28
N ILE A 976 1.51 -4.90 -55.33
CA ILE A 976 1.80 -5.63 -54.09
C ILE A 976 0.70 -5.41 -53.04
N LEU A 977 0.52 -6.37 -52.11
CA LEU A 977 -0.50 -6.35 -51.06
C LEU A 977 -1.92 -6.13 -51.59
N ASN A 978 -2.23 -6.72 -52.76
CA ASN A 978 -3.51 -6.57 -53.45
C ASN A 978 -3.88 -5.11 -53.78
N GLY A 979 -2.88 -4.25 -54.04
CA GLY A 979 -3.12 -2.86 -54.43
C GLY A 979 -3.35 -1.89 -53.27
N ALA A 980 -3.24 -2.35 -52.02
CA ALA A 980 -3.42 -1.52 -50.82
C ALA A 980 -2.47 -0.31 -50.76
N LEU A 981 -1.32 -0.38 -51.44
CA LEU A 981 -0.33 0.69 -51.49
C LEU A 981 -0.62 1.76 -52.53
N ALA A 982 -1.51 1.48 -53.50
CA ALA A 982 -1.75 2.35 -54.65
C ALA A 982 -2.07 3.82 -54.30
N PRO A 983 -2.87 4.14 -53.27
CA PRO A 983 -3.17 5.53 -52.90
C PRO A 983 -1.97 6.35 -52.46
N TYR A 984 -0.87 5.70 -52.07
CA TYR A 984 0.31 6.34 -51.47
C TYR A 984 1.52 6.42 -52.41
N LEU A 985 1.38 5.95 -53.65
CA LEU A 985 2.49 5.87 -54.62
C LEU A 985 2.49 7.02 -55.64
N ASP A 986 1.42 7.82 -55.69
CA ASP A 986 1.27 8.91 -56.67
C ASP A 986 1.91 10.23 -56.21
N ASP A 987 2.22 10.35 -54.92
CA ASP A 987 2.85 11.52 -54.33
C ASP A 987 4.26 11.16 -53.88
N ASP A 988 5.26 11.76 -54.52
CA ASP A 988 6.68 11.54 -54.22
C ASP A 988 7.03 11.88 -52.76
N SER A 989 6.28 12.79 -52.11
CA SER A 989 6.48 13.12 -50.69
C SER A 989 6.08 11.99 -49.74
N ASN A 990 5.13 11.14 -50.15
CA ASN A 990 4.66 10.00 -49.36
C ASN A 990 5.56 8.75 -49.51
N LEU A 991 6.43 8.68 -50.52
CA LEU A 991 7.23 7.48 -50.79
C LEU A 991 8.21 7.17 -49.67
N ASP A 992 8.87 8.19 -49.12
CA ASP A 992 9.81 8.03 -48.02
C ASP A 992 9.08 7.63 -46.72
N ALA A 993 7.96 8.28 -46.40
CA ALA A 993 7.11 7.92 -45.27
C ALA A 993 6.55 6.50 -45.40
N LEU A 994 6.14 6.08 -46.59
CA LEU A 994 5.67 4.72 -46.87
C LEU A 994 6.78 3.68 -46.73
N ALA A 995 7.98 3.94 -47.28
CA ALA A 995 9.13 3.05 -47.13
C ALA A 995 9.54 2.92 -45.65
N TYR A 996 9.43 4.01 -44.89
CA TYR A 996 9.68 4.06 -43.45
C TYR A 996 8.62 3.27 -42.65
N ALA A 997 7.33 3.46 -42.94
CA ALA A 997 6.22 2.70 -42.37
C ALA A 997 6.40 1.18 -42.54
N LEU A 998 6.73 0.74 -43.76
CA LEU A 998 7.00 -0.67 -44.03
C LEU A 998 8.24 -1.19 -43.26
N LYS A 999 9.27 -0.35 -43.09
CA LYS A 999 10.45 -0.69 -42.25
C LYS A 999 10.04 -0.92 -40.80
N ILE A 1000 9.18 -0.07 -40.24
CA ILE A 1000 8.67 -0.18 -38.87
C ILE A 1000 7.93 -1.53 -38.69
N ALA A 1001 7.04 -1.89 -39.61
CA ALA A 1001 6.31 -3.15 -39.56
C ALA A 1001 7.25 -4.39 -39.63
N LEU A 1002 8.26 -4.35 -40.50
CA LEU A 1002 9.24 -5.43 -40.63
C LEU A 1002 10.08 -5.60 -39.35
N ASN A 1003 10.54 -4.50 -38.75
CA ASN A 1003 11.33 -4.51 -37.52
C ASN A 1003 10.50 -4.94 -36.31
N SER A 1004 9.24 -4.47 -36.20
CA SER A 1004 8.29 -4.91 -35.18
C SER A 1004 8.07 -6.43 -35.25
N THR A 1005 7.91 -6.98 -36.46
CA THR A 1005 7.74 -8.42 -36.67
C THR A 1005 8.91 -9.22 -36.11
N TYR A 1006 10.15 -8.84 -36.46
CA TYR A 1006 11.34 -9.49 -35.92
C TYR A 1006 11.38 -9.43 -34.39
N GLY A 1007 11.15 -8.24 -33.81
CA GLY A 1007 11.11 -8.07 -32.35
C GLY A 1007 10.11 -8.99 -31.66
N LEU A 1008 8.93 -9.20 -32.27
CA LEU A 1008 7.90 -10.10 -31.75
C LEU A 1008 8.26 -11.58 -31.87
N THR A 1009 8.96 -11.98 -32.94
CA THR A 1009 9.46 -13.37 -33.09
C THR A 1009 10.53 -13.71 -32.05
N ALA A 1010 11.31 -12.72 -31.60
CA ALA A 1010 12.38 -12.86 -30.62
C ALA A 1010 11.93 -12.62 -29.16
N ALA A 1011 10.70 -12.14 -28.96
CA ALA A 1011 10.17 -11.83 -27.64
C ALA A 1011 10.16 -13.06 -26.73
N LYS A 1012 10.30 -12.86 -25.40
CA LYS A 1012 10.26 -13.94 -24.41
C LYS A 1012 8.85 -14.23 -23.86
N PHE A 1013 7.86 -13.43 -24.26
CA PHE A 1013 6.45 -13.58 -23.88
C PHE A 1013 5.61 -14.06 -25.07
N ASP A 1014 4.48 -14.70 -24.77
CA ASP A 1014 3.57 -15.20 -25.79
C ASP A 1014 2.91 -14.08 -26.57
N ASN A 1015 2.96 -14.19 -27.90
CA ASN A 1015 2.37 -13.23 -28.82
C ASN A 1015 2.03 -13.92 -30.14
N PRO A 1016 1.20 -13.32 -31.02
CA PRO A 1016 0.75 -13.95 -32.25
C PRO A 1016 1.84 -14.38 -33.24
N LEU A 1017 3.05 -13.83 -33.15
CA LEU A 1017 4.15 -14.05 -34.11
C LEU A 1017 5.26 -14.97 -33.57
N ARG A 1018 5.17 -15.41 -32.30
CA ARG A 1018 6.21 -16.22 -31.64
C ARG A 1018 5.80 -17.68 -31.54
N ASP A 1019 6.61 -18.56 -32.14
CA ASP A 1019 6.49 -20.01 -31.92
C ASP A 1019 7.09 -20.36 -30.54
N PRO A 1020 6.37 -21.05 -29.64
CA PRO A 1020 6.91 -21.45 -28.33
C PRO A 1020 8.18 -22.31 -28.40
N ARG A 1021 8.40 -23.02 -29.52
CA ARG A 1021 9.63 -23.81 -29.76
C ARG A 1021 10.82 -22.93 -30.14
N ASN A 1022 10.59 -21.68 -30.55
CA ASN A 1022 11.62 -20.71 -30.87
C ASN A 1022 12.32 -20.15 -29.60
N VAL A 1023 12.94 -21.04 -28.84
CA VAL A 1023 13.64 -20.70 -27.58
C VAL A 1023 15.01 -20.07 -27.81
N ASP A 1024 15.67 -20.36 -28.94
CA ASP A 1024 17.00 -19.82 -29.28
C ASP A 1024 16.95 -18.65 -30.30
N ASN A 1025 15.78 -18.07 -30.58
CA ASN A 1025 15.63 -17.03 -31.60
C ASN A 1025 16.23 -17.43 -32.97
N ILE A 1026 15.66 -18.48 -33.59
CA ILE A 1026 16.15 -19.09 -34.84
C ILE A 1026 16.28 -18.09 -35.99
N VAL A 1027 15.51 -16.99 -35.97
CA VAL A 1027 15.60 -15.92 -36.97
C VAL A 1027 16.95 -15.20 -36.89
N ALA A 1028 17.36 -14.77 -35.70
CA ALA A 1028 18.67 -14.15 -35.50
C ALA A 1028 19.80 -15.18 -35.66
N LYS A 1029 19.60 -16.40 -35.14
CA LYS A 1029 20.62 -17.46 -35.21
C LYS A 1029 20.93 -17.87 -36.63
N ARG A 1030 19.94 -18.00 -37.52
CA ARG A 1030 20.21 -18.33 -38.93
C ARG A 1030 21.20 -17.33 -39.55
N GLY A 1031 20.98 -16.04 -39.34
CA GLY A 1031 21.87 -14.99 -39.82
C GLY A 1031 23.26 -15.08 -39.15
N ALA A 1032 23.28 -15.27 -37.84
CA ALA A 1032 24.51 -15.37 -37.07
C ALA A 1032 25.39 -16.59 -37.47
N LEU A 1033 24.78 -17.76 -37.68
CA LEU A 1033 25.45 -18.97 -38.17
C LEU A 1033 25.98 -18.79 -39.60
N PHE A 1034 25.21 -18.13 -40.45
CA PHE A 1034 25.68 -17.72 -41.77
C PHE A 1034 26.91 -16.81 -41.67
N MET A 1035 26.93 -15.83 -40.77
CA MET A 1035 28.07 -14.94 -40.61
C MET A 1035 29.33 -15.65 -40.08
N VAL A 1036 29.18 -16.71 -39.27
CA VAL A 1036 30.30 -17.59 -38.89
C VAL A 1036 30.88 -18.29 -40.13
N ASP A 1037 30.03 -18.87 -40.98
CA ASP A 1037 30.48 -19.51 -42.22
C ASP A 1037 31.09 -18.51 -43.20
N LEU A 1038 30.54 -17.31 -43.31
CA LEU A 1038 31.10 -16.23 -44.12
C LEU A 1038 32.48 -15.81 -43.61
N LYS A 1039 32.66 -15.68 -42.30
CA LYS A 1039 33.97 -15.37 -41.71
C LYS A 1039 35.01 -16.39 -42.12
N HIS A 1040 34.73 -17.67 -41.90
CA HIS A 1040 35.65 -18.74 -42.26
C HIS A 1040 35.92 -18.78 -43.77
N PHE A 1041 34.91 -18.56 -44.60
CA PHE A 1041 35.08 -18.50 -46.06
C PHE A 1041 36.03 -17.38 -46.49
N VAL A 1042 35.92 -16.19 -45.89
CA VAL A 1042 36.81 -15.05 -46.17
C VAL A 1042 38.24 -15.35 -45.67
N GLN A 1043 38.37 -15.91 -44.46
CA GLN A 1043 39.67 -16.28 -43.88
C GLN A 1043 40.38 -17.41 -44.66
N GLU A 1044 39.64 -18.42 -45.13
CA GLU A 1044 40.16 -19.53 -45.94
C GLU A 1044 40.67 -19.04 -47.31
N LYS A 1045 40.17 -17.89 -47.80
CA LYS A 1045 40.67 -17.21 -49.01
C LYS A 1045 41.90 -16.34 -48.76
N GLY A 1046 42.37 -16.24 -47.51
CA GLY A 1046 43.56 -15.50 -47.12
C GLY A 1046 43.33 -14.02 -46.80
N TYR A 1047 42.08 -13.58 -46.65
CA TYR A 1047 41.75 -12.21 -46.25
C TYR A 1047 41.49 -12.13 -44.74
N THR A 1048 41.82 -10.99 -44.15
CA THR A 1048 41.50 -10.70 -42.74
C THR A 1048 40.03 -10.27 -42.62
N VAL A 1049 39.35 -10.74 -41.58
CA VAL A 1049 38.03 -10.21 -41.19
C VAL A 1049 38.26 -9.36 -39.94
N ALA A 1050 38.31 -8.04 -40.08
CA ALA A 1050 38.58 -7.17 -38.94
C ALA A 1050 37.41 -7.14 -37.96
N HIS A 1051 36.18 -7.11 -38.48
CA HIS A 1051 35.00 -7.01 -37.63
C HIS A 1051 33.76 -7.56 -38.32
N ILE A 1052 32.94 -8.29 -37.57
CA ILE A 1052 31.56 -8.62 -37.93
C ILE A 1052 30.67 -8.10 -36.82
N LYS A 1053 29.59 -7.41 -37.19
CA LYS A 1053 28.55 -6.99 -36.27
C LYS A 1053 27.20 -7.28 -36.89
N THR A 1054 26.61 -8.40 -36.46
CA THR A 1054 25.28 -8.87 -36.82
C THR A 1054 25.09 -9.15 -38.31
N ASP A 1055 24.89 -8.12 -39.12
CA ASP A 1055 24.60 -8.14 -40.56
C ASP A 1055 25.71 -7.53 -41.42
N SER A 1056 26.70 -6.87 -40.81
CA SER A 1056 27.84 -6.27 -41.51
C SER A 1056 29.14 -7.04 -41.32
N ILE A 1057 29.98 -7.05 -42.36
CA ILE A 1057 31.36 -7.55 -42.33
C ILE A 1057 32.33 -6.46 -42.83
N LYS A 1058 33.45 -6.31 -42.13
CA LYS A 1058 34.50 -5.32 -42.40
C LYS A 1058 35.80 -6.05 -42.75
N ILE A 1059 36.27 -5.87 -43.98
CA ILE A 1059 37.40 -6.61 -44.56
C ILE A 1059 38.50 -5.61 -44.92
N PRO A 1060 39.64 -5.58 -44.19
CA PRO A 1060 40.79 -4.76 -44.54
C PRO A 1060 41.43 -5.21 -45.84
N ASN A 1061 41.95 -4.25 -46.61
CA ASN A 1061 42.60 -4.48 -47.90
C ASN A 1061 41.74 -5.31 -48.87
N ALA A 1062 40.43 -5.12 -48.83
CA ALA A 1062 39.52 -5.82 -49.73
C ALA A 1062 39.74 -5.36 -51.19
N ASP A 1063 39.77 -6.32 -52.10
CA ASP A 1063 39.75 -6.11 -53.55
C ASP A 1063 38.36 -6.45 -54.14
N ASP A 1064 38.13 -6.08 -55.41
CA ASP A 1064 36.86 -6.37 -56.10
C ASP A 1064 36.52 -7.87 -56.13
N ARG A 1065 37.55 -8.74 -56.05
CA ARG A 1065 37.38 -10.19 -56.08
C ARG A 1065 36.74 -10.69 -54.78
N ILE A 1066 37.27 -10.30 -53.61
CA ILE A 1066 36.68 -10.74 -52.33
C ILE A 1066 35.29 -10.14 -52.12
N ILE A 1067 35.05 -8.90 -52.55
CA ILE A 1067 33.73 -8.26 -52.49
C ILE A 1067 32.72 -9.08 -53.33
N SER A 1068 33.08 -9.43 -54.58
CA SER A 1068 32.24 -10.26 -55.43
C SER A 1068 32.03 -11.68 -54.86
N ASP A 1069 33.08 -12.29 -54.31
CA ASP A 1069 32.99 -13.61 -53.68
C ASP A 1069 32.05 -13.60 -52.45
N VAL A 1070 32.07 -12.54 -51.63
CA VAL A 1070 31.14 -12.35 -50.50
C VAL A 1070 29.70 -12.23 -51.00
N PHE A 1071 29.45 -11.46 -52.05
CA PHE A 1071 28.11 -11.27 -52.60
C PHE A 1071 27.54 -12.59 -53.14
N GLU A 1072 28.36 -13.36 -53.88
CA GLU A 1072 27.96 -14.68 -54.39
C GLU A 1072 27.79 -15.70 -53.25
N PHE A 1073 28.59 -15.62 -52.18
CA PHE A 1073 28.42 -16.47 -51.01
C PHE A 1073 27.10 -16.16 -50.30
N GLY A 1074 26.76 -14.89 -50.09
CA GLY A 1074 25.48 -14.46 -49.51
C GLY A 1074 24.27 -15.00 -50.27
N LYS A 1075 24.29 -14.92 -51.61
CA LYS A 1075 23.21 -15.42 -52.48
C LYS A 1075 22.89 -16.90 -52.26
N LYS A 1076 23.89 -17.75 -51.97
CA LYS A 1076 23.69 -19.18 -51.68
C LYS A 1076 22.81 -19.41 -50.44
N TYR A 1077 22.82 -18.49 -49.50
CA TYR A 1077 22.01 -18.52 -48.28
C TYR A 1077 20.76 -17.63 -48.38
N GLY A 1078 20.50 -17.05 -49.56
CA GLY A 1078 19.39 -16.14 -49.82
C GLY A 1078 19.61 -14.71 -49.32
N TYR A 1079 20.82 -14.33 -48.91
CA TYR A 1079 21.14 -12.97 -48.47
C TYR A 1079 21.72 -12.12 -49.61
N THR A 1080 21.31 -10.87 -49.69
CA THR A 1080 21.85 -9.88 -50.63
C THR A 1080 22.73 -8.89 -49.87
N PHE A 1081 23.97 -8.74 -50.32
CA PHE A 1081 24.91 -7.76 -49.78
C PHE A 1081 24.91 -6.47 -50.60
N GLU A 1082 25.16 -5.37 -49.91
CA GLU A 1082 25.43 -4.04 -50.45
C GLU A 1082 26.83 -3.60 -50.00
N HIS A 1083 27.51 -2.83 -50.86
CA HIS A 1083 28.75 -2.16 -50.48
C HIS A 1083 28.38 -0.81 -49.89
N GLU A 1084 28.47 -0.69 -48.57
CA GLU A 1084 28.02 0.50 -47.85
C GLU A 1084 29.08 1.61 -47.91
N ALA A 1085 30.32 1.28 -47.55
CA ALA A 1085 31.43 2.23 -47.56
C ALA A 1085 32.77 1.52 -47.72
N THR A 1086 33.80 2.29 -48.07
CA THR A 1086 35.20 1.88 -47.91
C THR A 1086 35.88 2.92 -47.04
N TYR A 1087 36.32 2.49 -45.86
CA TYR A 1087 37.08 3.34 -44.96
C TYR A 1087 38.54 3.35 -45.41
N ASP A 1088 39.13 4.53 -45.62
CA ASP A 1088 40.57 4.61 -45.85
C ASP A 1088 41.35 4.11 -44.63
N ARG A 1089 40.79 4.33 -43.43
CA ARG A 1089 41.32 3.84 -42.17
C ARG A 1089 40.23 3.55 -41.14
N MET A 1090 40.48 2.54 -40.32
CA MET A 1090 39.58 2.14 -39.23
C MET A 1090 40.41 1.67 -38.03
N LEU A 1091 40.11 2.21 -36.86
CA LEU A 1091 40.61 1.70 -35.58
C LEU A 1091 39.48 0.97 -34.84
N LEU A 1092 39.63 -0.33 -34.66
CA LEU A 1092 38.73 -1.15 -33.86
C LEU A 1092 39.28 -1.30 -32.44
N VAL A 1093 38.55 -0.81 -31.44
CA VAL A 1093 39.00 -0.82 -30.03
C VAL A 1093 38.58 -2.09 -29.31
N ASN A 1094 37.37 -2.59 -29.59
CA ASN A 1094 36.82 -3.82 -29.04
C ASN A 1094 35.71 -4.38 -29.97
N ASP A 1095 34.87 -5.26 -29.45
CA ASP A 1095 33.77 -5.91 -30.17
C ASP A 1095 32.65 -4.97 -30.67
N ALA A 1096 32.55 -3.76 -30.14
CA ALA A 1096 31.47 -2.82 -30.46
C ALA A 1096 31.91 -1.41 -30.86
N VAL A 1097 33.13 -1.02 -30.50
CA VAL A 1097 33.65 0.36 -30.57
C VAL A 1097 34.75 0.44 -31.63
N TYR A 1098 34.51 1.26 -32.65
CA TYR A 1098 35.47 1.61 -33.69
C TYR A 1098 35.35 3.07 -34.10
N ILE A 1099 36.44 3.59 -34.64
CA ILE A 1099 36.53 4.88 -35.31
C ILE A 1099 36.96 4.62 -36.74
N ALA A 1100 36.32 5.23 -37.71
CA ALA A 1100 36.67 5.09 -39.12
C ALA A 1100 36.65 6.44 -39.82
N HIS A 1101 37.35 6.54 -40.94
CA HIS A 1101 37.30 7.69 -41.83
C HIS A 1101 37.05 7.23 -43.27
N ASP A 1102 36.21 7.96 -43.99
CA ASP A 1102 36.00 7.81 -45.43
C ASP A 1102 35.83 9.19 -46.12
N LYS A 1103 35.37 9.17 -47.37
CA LYS A 1103 35.12 10.38 -48.18
C LYS A 1103 34.11 11.36 -47.56
N GLU A 1104 33.24 10.92 -46.66
CA GLU A 1104 32.22 11.74 -45.99
C GLU A 1104 32.72 12.30 -44.66
N GLY A 1105 33.84 11.78 -44.15
CA GLY A 1105 34.53 12.27 -42.97
C GLY A 1105 34.72 11.19 -41.92
N TRP A 1106 34.80 11.61 -40.66
CA TRP A 1106 35.00 10.72 -39.52
C TRP A 1106 33.70 10.10 -39.03
N HIS A 1107 33.77 8.84 -38.64
CA HIS A 1107 32.68 8.05 -38.08
C HIS A 1107 33.15 7.42 -36.77
N ALA A 1108 32.37 7.57 -35.70
CA ALA A 1108 32.70 6.99 -34.41
C ALA A 1108 31.53 6.16 -33.88
N THR A 1109 31.86 4.97 -33.36
CA THR A 1109 30.94 4.13 -32.60
C THR A 1109 31.43 4.01 -31.17
N GLY A 1110 30.49 4.03 -30.22
CA GLY A 1110 30.80 4.03 -28.79
C GLY A 1110 30.79 5.43 -28.17
N LYS A 1111 30.12 5.55 -27.02
CA LYS A 1111 29.84 6.85 -26.36
C LYS A 1111 31.08 7.71 -26.12
N GLN A 1112 32.22 7.09 -25.80
CA GLN A 1112 33.47 7.82 -25.54
C GLN A 1112 33.93 8.67 -26.72
N PHE A 1113 33.86 8.12 -27.95
CA PHE A 1113 34.31 8.80 -29.15
C PHE A 1113 33.19 9.63 -29.80
N GLN A 1114 31.93 9.33 -29.50
CA GLN A 1114 30.76 10.11 -29.94
C GLN A 1114 30.48 11.34 -29.06
N GLU A 1115 31.10 11.42 -27.89
CA GLU A 1115 30.97 12.57 -27.00
C GLU A 1115 31.34 13.85 -27.77
N PRO A 1116 30.44 14.84 -27.93
CA PRO A 1116 30.64 15.95 -28.87
C PRO A 1116 31.95 16.71 -28.67
N VAL A 1117 32.36 16.96 -27.41
CA VAL A 1117 33.68 17.55 -27.11
C VAL A 1117 34.82 16.70 -27.65
N VAL A 1118 34.77 15.38 -27.48
CA VAL A 1118 35.81 14.47 -27.98
C VAL A 1118 35.79 14.44 -29.49
N PHE A 1119 34.61 14.28 -30.08
CA PHE A 1119 34.46 14.10 -31.52
C PHE A 1119 34.91 15.34 -32.30
N LYS A 1120 34.40 16.52 -31.91
CA LYS A 1120 34.78 17.79 -32.54
C LYS A 1120 36.24 18.15 -32.30
N THR A 1121 36.79 17.88 -31.11
CA THR A 1121 38.19 18.22 -30.81
C THR A 1121 39.18 17.32 -31.54
N LEU A 1122 38.91 16.00 -31.64
CA LEU A 1122 39.87 15.04 -32.22
C LEU A 1122 39.70 14.82 -33.72
N PHE A 1123 38.48 14.88 -34.24
CA PHE A 1123 38.19 14.37 -35.58
C PHE A 1123 37.79 15.48 -36.56
N THR A 1124 36.81 16.33 -36.23
CA THR A 1124 36.31 17.34 -37.20
C THR A 1124 36.98 18.70 -37.07
N GLY A 1125 37.43 19.09 -35.88
CA GLY A 1125 37.99 20.41 -35.59
C GLY A 1125 36.94 21.53 -35.46
N ASP A 1126 35.65 21.18 -35.42
CA ASP A 1126 34.57 22.17 -35.36
C ASP A 1126 34.58 22.95 -34.02
N PRO A 1127 34.20 24.24 -34.02
CA PRO A 1127 33.99 24.99 -32.79
C PRO A 1127 32.97 24.32 -31.86
N LEU A 1128 33.24 24.38 -30.56
CA LEU A 1128 32.32 23.90 -29.53
C LEU A 1128 31.24 24.94 -29.22
N ASP A 1129 30.00 24.48 -29.19
CA ASP A 1129 28.82 25.18 -28.71
C ASP A 1129 28.41 24.68 -27.31
N LEU A 1130 27.48 25.38 -26.67
CA LEU A 1130 27.04 25.08 -25.30
C LEU A 1130 26.52 23.64 -25.18
N GLU A 1131 25.82 23.19 -26.22
CA GLU A 1131 25.26 21.86 -26.29
C GLU A 1131 26.33 20.76 -26.28
N ASP A 1132 27.49 21.02 -26.87
CA ASP A 1132 28.57 20.04 -27.01
C ASP A 1132 29.27 19.79 -25.67
N VAL A 1133 29.45 20.84 -24.86
CA VAL A 1133 30.13 20.78 -23.56
C VAL A 1133 29.21 20.32 -22.42
N ALA A 1134 27.90 20.30 -22.67
CA ALA A 1134 26.90 19.86 -21.72
C ALA A 1134 26.87 18.32 -21.62
N GLN A 1135 26.62 17.82 -20.42
CA GLN A 1135 26.62 16.40 -20.11
C GLN A 1135 25.25 15.99 -19.60
N THR A 1136 24.62 15.03 -20.29
CA THR A 1136 23.39 14.43 -19.79
C THR A 1136 23.73 13.37 -18.75
N ARG A 1137 23.16 13.51 -17.55
CA ARG A 1137 23.34 12.58 -16.44
C ARG A 1137 22.00 11.96 -16.05
N SER A 1138 22.05 10.69 -15.67
CA SER A 1138 20.89 10.00 -15.12
C SER A 1138 21.29 9.07 -13.98
N VAL A 1139 20.44 8.98 -12.98
CA VAL A 1139 20.58 8.06 -11.85
C VAL A 1139 19.23 7.39 -11.58
N THR A 1140 19.25 6.30 -10.83
CA THR A 1140 18.02 5.59 -10.42
C THR A 1140 17.37 6.19 -9.17
N THR A 1141 18.12 7.00 -8.41
CA THR A 1141 17.68 7.71 -7.20
C THR A 1141 17.51 9.21 -7.49
N ARG A 1142 17.72 10.11 -6.52
CA ARG A 1142 17.67 11.57 -6.69
C ARG A 1142 19.05 12.15 -7.04
N MET A 1143 19.14 13.06 -8.01
CA MET A 1143 20.33 13.90 -8.21
C MET A 1143 20.14 15.26 -7.50
N LEU A 1144 21.21 15.75 -6.90
CA LEU A 1144 21.26 17.04 -6.22
C LEU A 1144 22.54 17.78 -6.60
N LEU A 1145 22.46 19.11 -6.69
CA LEU A 1145 23.62 20.00 -6.67
C LEU A 1145 23.93 20.35 -5.21
N GLU A 1146 25.09 19.94 -4.70
CA GLU A 1146 25.57 20.21 -3.35
C GLU A 1146 26.52 21.40 -3.33
N PHE A 1147 26.16 22.45 -2.57
CA PHE A 1147 26.93 23.69 -2.39
C PHE A 1147 27.69 23.73 -1.06
N GLY A 1148 27.35 22.83 -0.11
CA GLY A 1148 27.98 22.70 1.20
C GLY A 1148 27.39 21.54 2.02
N GLU A 1149 27.87 21.30 3.26
CA GLU A 1149 27.52 20.10 4.07
C GLU A 1149 26.00 19.91 4.31
N ASN A 1150 25.19 20.96 4.21
CA ASN A 1150 23.73 20.91 4.35
C ASN A 1150 22.97 21.73 3.30
N ASP A 1151 23.63 22.13 2.21
CA ASP A 1151 23.01 22.93 1.15
C ASP A 1151 22.98 22.13 -0.15
N ARG A 1152 21.78 21.65 -0.50
CA ARG A 1152 21.55 20.76 -1.65
C ARG A 1152 20.28 21.17 -2.38
N LYS A 1153 20.37 21.37 -3.70
CA LYS A 1153 19.23 21.62 -4.60
C LYS A 1153 18.93 20.34 -5.37
N PHE A 1154 17.69 19.83 -5.29
CA PHE A 1154 17.25 18.71 -6.13
C PHE A 1154 17.20 19.14 -7.60
N VAL A 1155 17.75 18.31 -8.49
CA VAL A 1155 17.88 18.58 -9.93
C VAL A 1155 17.39 17.40 -10.79
N GLY A 1156 16.46 16.60 -10.25
CA GLY A 1156 15.84 15.48 -10.97
C GLY A 1156 16.57 14.14 -10.87
N ARG A 1157 16.07 13.13 -11.60
CA ARG A 1157 16.72 11.82 -11.80
C ARG A 1157 17.45 11.73 -13.12
N VAL A 1158 17.03 12.54 -14.10
CA VAL A 1158 17.74 12.82 -15.35
C VAL A 1158 17.93 14.33 -15.45
N GLY A 1159 19.02 14.81 -16.03
CA GLY A 1159 19.26 16.23 -16.20
C GLY A 1159 20.46 16.50 -17.08
N ARG A 1160 20.56 17.74 -17.59
CA ARG A 1160 21.66 18.20 -18.44
C ARG A 1160 22.47 19.23 -17.66
N PHE A 1161 23.78 19.04 -17.57
CA PHE A 1161 24.65 19.84 -16.71
C PHE A 1161 25.94 20.22 -17.43
N ILE A 1162 26.52 21.36 -17.07
CA ILE A 1162 27.77 21.84 -17.67
C ILE A 1162 28.86 21.84 -16.59
N PRO A 1163 30.05 21.30 -16.86
CA PRO A 1163 31.18 21.41 -15.95
C PRO A 1163 31.68 22.86 -15.93
N VAL A 1164 31.75 23.48 -14.76
CA VAL A 1164 32.07 24.90 -14.60
C VAL A 1164 33.20 25.15 -13.61
N ASN A 1165 33.87 26.29 -13.77
CA ASN A 1165 34.93 26.76 -12.90
C ASN A 1165 34.39 27.00 -11.48
N PRO A 1166 35.19 26.75 -10.42
CA PRO A 1166 34.74 26.88 -9.03
C PRO A 1166 34.14 28.24 -8.64
N ASP A 1167 34.58 29.33 -9.29
CA ASP A 1167 34.11 30.69 -9.01
C ASP A 1167 32.76 31.02 -9.69
N THR A 1168 32.17 30.08 -10.43
CA THR A 1168 30.91 30.29 -11.15
C THR A 1168 29.72 30.29 -10.17
N PRO A 1169 28.89 31.34 -10.14
CA PRO A 1169 27.69 31.36 -9.30
C PRO A 1169 26.74 30.20 -9.64
N GLY A 1170 26.25 29.50 -8.62
CA GLY A 1170 25.38 28.33 -8.79
C GLY A 1170 26.12 27.03 -9.13
N ALA A 1171 27.46 27.03 -9.12
CA ALA A 1171 28.25 25.81 -9.30
C ALA A 1171 28.22 24.94 -8.03
N GLY A 1172 27.79 23.69 -8.17
CA GLY A 1172 27.72 22.72 -7.08
C GLY A 1172 28.28 21.36 -7.45
N ARG A 1173 28.55 20.51 -6.47
CA ARG A 1173 28.90 19.11 -6.72
C ARG A 1173 27.65 18.35 -7.13
N LEU A 1174 27.68 17.69 -8.29
CA LEU A 1174 26.56 16.87 -8.73
C LEU A 1174 26.61 15.50 -8.05
N VAL A 1175 25.73 15.30 -7.06
CA VAL A 1175 25.68 14.11 -6.22
C VAL A 1175 24.37 13.35 -6.42
N ARG A 1176 24.40 12.04 -6.16
CA ARG A 1176 23.21 11.20 -6.06
C ARG A 1176 22.97 10.75 -4.64
N GLU A 1177 21.70 10.66 -4.28
CA GLU A 1177 21.24 10.10 -3.02
C GLU A 1177 21.41 8.58 -3.03
N ASN A 1178 22.06 8.01 -2.01
CA ASN A 1178 22.18 6.56 -1.85
C ASN A 1178 21.65 6.17 -0.47
N HIS A 1179 20.63 5.33 -0.49
CA HIS A 1179 20.05 4.75 0.71
C HIS A 1179 20.86 3.49 1.06
N ARG A 1180 21.42 3.46 2.26
CA ARG A 1180 22.13 2.29 2.78
C ARG A 1180 21.63 1.98 4.15
N VAL A 1181 21.69 0.71 4.51
CA VAL A 1181 21.42 0.28 5.87
C VAL A 1181 22.76 0.04 6.55
N ASP A 1182 23.03 0.75 7.64
CA ASP A 1182 24.25 0.53 8.41
C ASP A 1182 24.20 -0.82 9.17
N LYS A 1183 25.28 -1.16 9.87
CA LYS A 1183 25.36 -2.42 10.63
C LYS A 1183 24.40 -2.42 11.83
N GLU A 1184 23.96 -1.25 12.28
CA GLU A 1184 22.96 -1.08 13.33
C GLU A 1184 21.51 -1.18 12.80
N GLY A 1185 21.32 -1.16 11.48
CA GLY A 1185 20.00 -1.27 10.85
C GLY A 1185 19.32 0.07 10.55
N ASN A 1186 20.02 1.20 10.71
CA ASN A 1186 19.49 2.52 10.38
C ASN A 1186 19.60 2.78 8.87
N GLU A 1187 18.60 3.46 8.33
CA GLU A 1187 18.71 4.04 7.00
C GLU A 1187 19.66 5.25 7.05
N VAL A 1188 20.84 5.07 6.45
CA VAL A 1188 21.84 6.11 6.25
C VAL A 1188 21.74 6.58 4.81
N ILE A 1189 21.30 7.83 4.66
CA ILE A 1189 21.35 8.52 3.38
C ILE A 1189 22.77 9.06 3.19
N SER A 1190 23.42 8.64 2.11
CA SER A 1190 24.77 9.08 1.74
C SER A 1190 24.78 9.67 0.35
N TYR A 1191 25.46 10.79 0.18
CA TYR A 1191 25.58 11.49 -1.10
C TYR A 1191 26.91 11.13 -1.75
N GLY A 1192 26.85 10.49 -2.91
CA GLY A 1192 28.03 10.14 -3.71
C GLY A 1192 28.01 10.90 -5.02
N ASP A 1193 29.17 11.28 -5.56
CA ASP A 1193 29.23 11.95 -6.87
C ASP A 1193 28.52 11.11 -7.94
N VAL A 1194 27.76 11.76 -8.81
CA VAL A 1194 27.20 11.11 -10.01
C VAL A 1194 28.36 10.55 -10.85
N GLY A 1195 28.15 9.40 -11.50
CA GLY A 1195 29.21 8.72 -12.27
C GLY A 1195 29.83 9.65 -13.32
N GLY A 1196 31.15 9.82 -13.27
CA GLY A 1196 31.89 10.73 -14.17
C GLY A 1196 31.88 12.21 -13.75
N CYS A 1197 31.26 12.57 -12.63
CA CYS A 1197 31.18 13.96 -12.17
C CYS A 1197 32.17 14.32 -11.05
N LYS A 1198 32.85 13.33 -10.48
CA LYS A 1198 33.77 13.51 -9.35
C LYS A 1198 34.93 14.42 -9.72
N GLY A 1199 35.23 15.39 -8.84
CA GLY A 1199 36.34 16.34 -9.01
C GLY A 1199 36.00 17.62 -9.78
N TYR A 1200 34.76 17.75 -10.24
CA TYR A 1200 34.25 18.89 -10.99
C TYR A 1200 33.04 19.52 -10.29
N LEU A 1201 32.87 20.82 -10.47
CA LEU A 1201 31.61 21.48 -10.16
C LEU A 1201 30.74 21.58 -11.41
N TRP A 1202 29.44 21.55 -11.20
CA TRP A 1202 28.42 21.45 -12.22
C TRP A 1202 27.40 22.57 -12.03
N LEU A 1203 26.92 23.07 -13.15
CA LEU A 1203 25.82 24.03 -13.24
C LEU A 1203 24.71 23.38 -14.06
N ASP A 1204 23.45 23.68 -13.71
CA ASP A 1204 22.31 23.30 -14.53
C ASP A 1204 22.43 23.92 -15.93
N TYR A 1205 22.05 23.19 -16.97
CA TYR A 1205 22.14 23.66 -18.35
C TYR A 1205 21.37 24.97 -18.57
N GLU A 1206 20.20 25.11 -17.93
CA GLU A 1206 19.36 26.31 -18.06
C GLU A 1206 19.99 27.54 -17.38
N ASP A 1207 20.85 27.34 -16.38
CA ASP A 1207 21.52 28.40 -15.61
C ASP A 1207 22.81 28.91 -16.30
N ALA A 1208 23.21 28.29 -17.41
CA ALA A 1208 24.48 28.55 -18.09
C ALA A 1208 24.62 29.96 -18.69
N GLY A 1209 23.54 30.46 -19.32
CA GLY A 1209 23.49 31.76 -20.00
C GLY A 1209 24.40 31.88 -21.23
N ASP A 1210 24.34 33.03 -21.90
CA ASP A 1210 25.10 33.30 -23.14
C ASP A 1210 26.63 33.38 -22.94
N ASN A 1211 27.09 33.66 -21.72
CA ASN A 1211 28.50 33.74 -21.36
C ASN A 1211 29.09 32.42 -20.83
N TRP A 1212 28.49 31.29 -21.18
CA TRP A 1212 28.91 29.96 -20.77
C TRP A 1212 30.40 29.66 -21.05
N ARG A 1213 30.97 30.20 -22.14
CA ARG A 1213 32.38 29.98 -22.52
C ARG A 1213 33.38 30.41 -21.45
N ASP A 1214 33.07 31.46 -20.69
CA ASP A 1214 33.92 31.96 -19.60
C ASP A 1214 33.74 31.14 -18.31
N ARG A 1215 32.63 30.40 -18.21
CA ARG A 1215 32.24 29.61 -17.03
C ARG A 1215 32.71 28.17 -17.10
N VAL A 1216 32.84 27.60 -18.31
CA VAL A 1216 33.17 26.18 -18.49
C VAL A 1216 34.56 25.83 -17.96
N ASP A 1217 34.63 24.71 -17.24
CA ASP A 1217 35.90 24.09 -16.86
C ASP A 1217 36.43 23.20 -17.98
N SER A 1218 37.34 23.75 -18.78
CA SER A 1218 37.99 23.05 -19.90
C SER A 1218 38.81 21.83 -19.50
N ARG A 1219 39.11 21.61 -18.19
CA ARG A 1219 39.82 20.41 -17.74
C ARG A 1219 39.01 19.14 -17.98
N TYR A 1220 37.70 19.19 -17.75
CA TYR A 1220 36.82 18.03 -17.96
C TYR A 1220 36.86 17.54 -19.41
N GLY A 1221 36.67 18.47 -20.35
CA GLY A 1221 36.73 18.17 -21.79
C GLY A 1221 38.11 17.64 -22.22
N ARG A 1222 39.19 18.23 -21.70
CA ARG A 1222 40.55 17.76 -21.97
C ARG A 1222 40.80 16.35 -21.45
N GLU A 1223 40.35 16.00 -20.24
CA GLU A 1223 40.52 14.65 -19.71
C GLU A 1223 39.77 13.58 -20.54
N LEU A 1224 38.57 13.92 -21.06
CA LEU A 1224 37.85 13.04 -21.98
C LEU A 1224 38.61 12.85 -23.30
N VAL A 1225 39.13 13.95 -23.86
CA VAL A 1225 39.95 13.93 -25.08
C VAL A 1225 41.23 13.12 -24.85
N ASP A 1226 41.93 13.32 -23.75
CA ASP A 1226 43.15 12.59 -23.40
C ASP A 1226 42.88 11.10 -23.19
N ALA A 1227 41.76 10.75 -22.55
CA ALA A 1227 41.34 9.36 -22.41
C ALA A 1227 41.03 8.71 -23.76
N ALA A 1228 40.39 9.44 -24.69
CA ALA A 1228 40.14 8.98 -26.06
C ALA A 1228 41.45 8.80 -26.85
N ARG A 1229 42.37 9.78 -26.80
CA ARG A 1229 43.72 9.67 -27.38
C ARG A 1229 44.46 8.48 -26.79
N GLY A 1230 44.40 8.27 -25.48
CA GLY A 1230 45.04 7.15 -24.80
C GLY A 1230 44.50 5.79 -25.22
N GLN A 1231 43.23 5.68 -25.62
CA GLN A 1231 42.69 4.44 -26.20
C GLN A 1231 43.19 4.22 -27.63
N ILE A 1232 43.26 5.27 -28.45
CA ILE A 1232 43.82 5.21 -29.80
C ILE A 1232 45.30 4.78 -29.75
N GLN A 1233 46.06 5.38 -28.83
CA GLN A 1233 47.49 5.17 -28.64
C GLN A 1233 47.88 3.71 -28.35
N LYS A 1234 46.95 2.91 -27.82
CA LYS A 1234 47.20 1.48 -27.54
C LYS A 1234 47.40 0.65 -28.81
N TYR A 1235 46.86 1.11 -29.93
CA TYR A 1235 46.79 0.35 -31.17
C TYR A 1235 47.57 0.99 -32.31
N THR A 1236 47.69 2.33 -32.31
CA THR A 1236 48.44 3.06 -33.33
C THR A 1236 48.93 4.41 -32.79
N ASP A 1237 49.84 5.06 -33.51
CA ASP A 1237 50.23 6.44 -33.21
C ASP A 1237 49.05 7.39 -33.48
N VAL A 1238 48.71 8.21 -32.49
CA VAL A 1238 47.48 9.03 -32.52
C VAL A 1238 47.54 10.05 -33.65
N ASP A 1239 48.67 10.72 -33.82
CA ASP A 1239 48.79 11.78 -34.82
C ASP A 1239 48.80 11.18 -36.24
N THR A 1240 49.43 10.02 -36.41
CA THR A 1240 49.36 9.25 -37.67
C THR A 1240 47.93 8.84 -38.00
N PHE A 1241 47.16 8.35 -37.03
CA PHE A 1241 45.76 7.97 -37.25
C PHE A 1241 44.90 9.16 -37.65
N LEU A 1242 45.02 10.27 -36.92
CA LEU A 1242 44.20 11.47 -37.09
C LEU A 1242 44.59 12.32 -38.32
N THR A 1243 45.78 12.12 -38.88
CA THR A 1243 46.23 12.85 -40.08
C THR A 1243 45.61 12.23 -41.33
N VAL A 1244 44.47 12.77 -41.76
CA VAL A 1244 43.74 12.38 -42.98
C VAL A 1244 44.39 12.95 -44.23
#